data_AF-A0A0D7BBX1-F1
#
_entry.id   AF-A0A0D7BBX1-F1
#
_cell.length_a   1.000
_cell.length_b   1.000
_cell.length_c   1.000
_cell.angle_alpha   90.00
_cell.angle_beta   90.00
_cell.angle_gamma   90.00
#
_symmetry.space_group_name_H-M   'P 1'
#
loop_
_entity.id
_entity.type
_entity.pdbx_description
1 polymer ?
#
loop_
_entity_poly.entity_id
_entity_poly.type
_entity_poly.pdbx_seq_one_letter_code
_entity_poly.pdbx_strand_id
1 'polypeptide(L)'
;MVIHDIDLAIHPTFNRAEWINKGRKWADVPDHVVNAWCSELVIPDDALEYLMDPNDTVEALLDTKVPEIDTGFSLHPIAAYFCNERPSRTVTCAQIVNSVIRRKIPSAKTLDQLCQDAPQEWLNGKQALVDPRVPNARPLPFWVLSLFRKFLELSTAHKDYCTAMGTVRQQLRNVKIRTRFPEFDVALTQYPWNETLYYQTLVAPSTKLTQLLRPVRLCDDLNQIMFEVLHTRCNEPDGLHGNDQIMASRFYAVIEAAVKMASRDRLPSTLSKLDKTLLHRPKLRSWFVVLHNEHERPFRVNYAERTFEYGLYTLNQRIVHGLMVALGESFPGMPIPHRVINTIHTWLKIQFGTKFKCLGATLIVGQQADDISCIPATLNCIEHGIFGDPLWTAQDRWYNRMDWYTRLRFELPAKLASKKVPLRPPDSPSSTSTSLAPGPHPFASTTSSSAPSSPAPTARPTTIHQRTRPTLANLLHTNVELRAVEDIQASCTIAGDSMFEPDAFDTLDEEDNKLDGDDADTLCLSASEPVGAPVEFDTPMDIDTQTELSRPGKKTMQANAWASVMAEARKQSVEKEATLGKRKASAKRKREGEAIDDGPSQAKARLGDASSGGPAGISKGAISQKRLRTGIDGGNYDEEKRARWKERILSVDRKACFYDYTELYVQIAGATRP
;
A
#
# COMPACT_ATOMS: atom_id res chain seq x y z
N MET A 1 -22.43 12.30 38.78
CA MET A 1 -22.94 11.58 37.60
C MET A 1 -22.99 10.12 38.00
N VAL A 2 -24.19 9.62 38.32
CA VAL A 2 -24.40 8.23 38.76
C VAL A 2 -24.20 7.35 37.54
N ILE A 3 -23.15 6.53 37.53
CA ILE A 3 -22.99 5.48 36.54
C ILE A 3 -24.04 4.43 36.90
N HIS A 4 -25.13 4.40 36.16
CA HIS A 4 -26.02 3.25 36.21
C HIS A 4 -25.21 2.03 35.77
N ASP A 5 -25.19 0.99 36.61
CA ASP A 5 -24.85 -0.37 36.20
C ASP A 5 -25.62 -0.66 34.92
N ILE A 6 -24.91 -0.62 33.79
CA ILE A 6 -25.43 -1.15 32.54
C ILE A 6 -25.50 -2.64 32.81
N ASP A 7 -26.72 -3.13 33.07
CA ASP A 7 -27.06 -4.54 33.01
C ASP A 7 -26.28 -5.13 31.83
N LEU A 8 -25.36 -6.05 32.12
CA LEU A 8 -24.70 -6.89 31.13
C LEU A 8 -25.79 -7.77 30.51
N ALA A 9 -26.60 -7.13 29.67
CA ALA A 9 -27.72 -7.74 29.00
C ALA A 9 -27.16 -8.97 28.31
N ILE A 10 -27.65 -10.13 28.72
CA ILE A 10 -27.23 -11.44 28.22
C ILE A 10 -27.34 -11.36 26.70
N HIS A 11 -26.21 -11.17 26.03
CA HIS A 11 -26.20 -11.09 24.59
C HIS A 11 -26.73 -12.42 24.06
N PRO A 12 -27.73 -12.40 23.16
CA PRO A 12 -28.34 -13.63 22.69
C PRO A 12 -27.26 -14.56 22.11
N THR A 13 -27.25 -15.81 22.57
CA THR A 13 -26.31 -16.82 22.09
C THR A 13 -26.67 -17.21 20.66
N PHE A 14 -25.65 -17.46 19.82
CA PHE A 14 -25.87 -17.82 18.43
C PHE A 14 -26.60 -19.17 18.30
N ASN A 15 -27.85 -19.15 17.83
CA ASN A 15 -28.62 -20.34 17.53
C ASN A 15 -28.44 -20.78 16.07
N ARG A 16 -27.57 -21.77 15.84
CA ARG A 16 -27.26 -22.26 14.49
C ARG A 16 -28.51 -22.68 13.68
N ALA A 17 -29.52 -23.26 14.34
CA ALA A 17 -30.72 -23.77 13.67
C ALA A 17 -31.63 -22.68 13.11
N GLU A 18 -31.53 -21.46 13.65
CA GLU A 18 -32.32 -20.30 13.22
C GLU A 18 -31.70 -19.57 12.02
N TRP A 19 -30.38 -19.65 11.87
CA TRP A 19 -29.62 -18.83 10.94
C TRP A 19 -29.09 -19.60 9.73
N ILE A 20 -28.56 -20.80 9.94
CA ILE A 20 -27.90 -21.58 8.88
C ILE A 20 -28.94 -22.31 8.04
N ASN A 21 -28.81 -22.25 6.71
CA ASN A 21 -29.74 -22.82 5.72
C ASN A 21 -31.17 -22.26 5.77
N LYS A 22 -31.35 -21.04 6.28
CA LYS A 22 -32.67 -20.39 6.37
C LYS A 22 -32.92 -19.32 5.31
N GLY A 23 -32.07 -19.23 4.29
CA GLY A 23 -32.17 -18.21 3.23
C GLY A 23 -31.96 -16.78 3.75
N ARG A 24 -31.28 -16.63 4.90
CA ARG A 24 -30.94 -15.33 5.48
C ARG A 24 -29.87 -14.64 4.64
N LYS A 25 -29.91 -13.32 4.59
CA LYS A 25 -28.91 -12.49 3.92
C LYS A 25 -27.94 -11.92 4.93
N TRP A 26 -26.65 -11.91 4.58
CA TRP A 26 -25.58 -11.37 5.44
C TRP A 26 -25.78 -9.89 5.80
N ALA A 27 -26.39 -9.11 4.92
CA ALA A 27 -26.63 -7.67 5.14
C ALA A 27 -27.48 -7.37 6.39
N ASP A 28 -28.36 -8.31 6.78
CA ASP A 28 -29.38 -8.14 7.82
C ASP A 28 -29.04 -8.86 9.14
N VAL A 29 -27.78 -9.30 9.27
CA VAL A 29 -27.34 -10.15 10.37
C VAL A 29 -27.08 -9.34 11.64
N PRO A 30 -27.56 -9.79 12.82
CA PRO A 30 -27.28 -9.17 14.12
C PRO A 30 -25.88 -9.53 14.63
N ASP A 31 -25.37 -8.73 15.57
CA ASP A 31 -23.97 -8.81 16.03
C ASP A 31 -23.58 -10.18 16.60
N HIS A 32 -24.48 -10.89 17.28
CA HIS A 32 -24.17 -12.21 17.84
C HIS A 32 -23.87 -13.27 16.76
N VAL A 33 -24.48 -13.16 15.58
CA VAL A 33 -24.20 -14.02 14.43
C VAL A 33 -22.89 -13.58 13.76
N VAL A 34 -22.62 -12.28 13.68
CA VAL A 34 -21.32 -11.75 13.21
C VAL A 34 -20.19 -12.29 14.09
N ASN A 35 -20.36 -12.24 15.41
CA ASN A 35 -19.40 -12.77 16.37
C ASN A 35 -19.19 -14.27 16.21
N ALA A 36 -20.27 -15.04 15.98
CA ALA A 36 -20.17 -16.47 15.70
C ALA A 36 -19.38 -16.75 14.41
N TRP A 37 -19.61 -16.00 13.34
CA TRP A 37 -18.81 -16.11 12.12
C TRP A 37 -17.34 -15.73 12.34
N CYS A 38 -17.07 -14.62 13.04
CA CYS A 38 -15.71 -14.22 13.37
C CYS A 38 -14.97 -15.29 14.18
N SER A 39 -15.68 -16.04 15.04
CA SER A 39 -15.10 -17.16 15.79
C SER A 39 -14.67 -18.34 14.90
N GLU A 40 -15.35 -18.56 13.77
CA GLU A 40 -14.98 -19.58 12.77
C GLU A 40 -13.69 -19.21 12.01
N LEU A 41 -13.28 -17.93 12.06
CA LEU A 41 -12.07 -17.42 11.42
C LEU A 41 -10.85 -17.36 12.34
N VAL A 42 -11.01 -17.63 13.64
CA VAL A 42 -9.89 -17.62 14.59
C VAL A 42 -8.95 -18.78 14.30
N ILE A 43 -7.65 -18.48 14.09
CA ILE A 43 -6.65 -19.51 13.84
C ILE A 43 -6.38 -20.23 15.18
N PRO A 44 -6.49 -21.56 15.24
CA PRO A 44 -6.16 -22.33 16.43
C PRO A 44 -4.73 -22.06 16.95
N ASP A 45 -4.53 -22.06 18.26
CA ASP A 45 -3.22 -21.73 18.86
C ASP A 45 -2.11 -22.69 18.39
N ASP A 46 -2.42 -23.98 18.25
CA ASP A 46 -1.51 -25.01 17.71
C ASP A 46 -1.18 -24.80 16.22
N ALA A 47 -2.07 -24.17 15.44
CA ALA A 47 -1.77 -23.78 14.07
C ALA A 47 -0.85 -22.54 14.01
N LEU A 48 -0.91 -21.65 14.99
CA LEU A 48 -0.08 -20.44 15.06
C LEU A 48 1.40 -20.78 15.31
N GLU A 49 1.71 -21.90 15.95
CA GLU A 49 3.09 -22.37 16.17
C GLU A 49 3.84 -22.67 14.86
N TYR A 50 3.12 -22.88 13.77
CA TYR A 50 3.69 -23.09 12.43
C TYR A 50 3.82 -21.80 11.61
N LEU A 51 3.39 -20.67 12.16
CA LEU A 51 3.55 -19.36 11.54
C LEU A 51 4.75 -18.66 12.15
N MET A 52 5.53 -18.01 11.28
CA MET A 52 6.67 -17.23 11.70
C MET A 52 6.21 -16.03 12.55
N ASP A 53 6.89 -15.76 13.66
CA ASP A 53 6.57 -14.65 14.55
C ASP A 53 6.96 -13.33 13.87
N PRO A 54 6.14 -12.27 13.95
CA PRO A 54 6.51 -10.95 13.41
C PRO A 54 7.83 -10.38 13.94
N ASN A 55 8.30 -10.86 15.10
CA ASN A 55 9.56 -10.48 15.72
C ASN A 55 10.76 -11.33 15.27
N ASP A 56 10.54 -12.39 14.50
CA ASP A 56 11.64 -13.15 13.89
C ASP A 56 12.45 -12.24 12.95
N THR A 57 13.71 -12.60 12.72
CA THR A 57 14.61 -11.76 11.93
C THR A 57 14.27 -11.81 10.44
N VAL A 58 14.69 -10.80 9.68
CA VAL A 58 14.63 -10.82 8.21
C VAL A 58 15.45 -11.98 7.64
N GLU A 59 16.56 -12.36 8.28
CA GLU A 59 17.32 -13.56 7.93
C GLU A 59 16.45 -14.83 8.04
N ALA A 60 15.82 -15.04 9.19
CA ALA A 60 14.92 -16.17 9.41
C ALA A 60 13.75 -16.18 8.41
N LEU A 61 13.19 -15.01 8.08
CA LEU A 61 12.20 -14.88 7.01
C LEU A 61 12.74 -15.39 5.68
N LEU A 62 13.92 -14.92 5.26
CA LEU A 62 14.50 -15.23 3.96
C LEU A 62 14.84 -16.72 3.82
N ASP A 63 15.27 -17.35 4.91
CA ASP A 63 15.57 -18.78 4.99
C ASP A 63 14.30 -19.66 5.11
N THR A 64 13.19 -19.06 5.55
CA THR A 64 11.93 -19.78 5.72
C THR A 64 11.29 -20.11 4.36
N LYS A 65 10.85 -21.36 4.21
CA LYS A 65 10.04 -21.78 3.07
C LYS A 65 8.64 -21.16 3.16
N VAL A 66 8.37 -20.17 2.32
CA VAL A 66 7.04 -19.55 2.17
C VAL A 66 6.27 -20.16 1.00
N PRO A 67 4.93 -20.26 1.07
CA PRO A 67 4.14 -20.75 -0.05
C PRO A 67 4.15 -19.75 -1.21
N GLU A 68 4.12 -20.26 -2.45
CA GLU A 68 4.00 -19.38 -3.61
C GLU A 68 2.59 -18.78 -3.71
N ILE A 69 2.50 -17.54 -4.16
CA ILE A 69 1.21 -16.90 -4.48
C ILE A 69 0.81 -17.31 -5.90
N ASP A 70 -0.42 -17.78 -6.06
CA ASP A 70 -0.97 -18.05 -7.38
C ASP A 70 -1.13 -16.75 -8.18
N THR A 71 -0.38 -16.65 -9.28
CA THR A 71 -0.43 -15.54 -10.24
C THR A 71 -1.34 -15.85 -11.43
N GLY A 72 -1.87 -17.07 -11.52
CA GLY A 72 -2.76 -17.50 -12.59
C GLY A 72 -4.14 -16.84 -12.52
N PHE A 73 -4.82 -16.80 -13.67
CA PHE A 73 -6.25 -16.49 -13.69
C PHE A 73 -7.02 -17.67 -13.12
N SER A 74 -7.68 -17.48 -11.97
CA SER A 74 -8.58 -18.51 -11.46
C SER A 74 -9.76 -18.68 -12.43
N LEU A 75 -9.87 -19.86 -13.02
CA LEU A 75 -11.00 -20.26 -13.85
C LEU A 75 -12.18 -20.76 -13.02
N HIS A 76 -11.98 -21.00 -11.73
CA HIS A 76 -13.00 -21.52 -10.84
C HIS A 76 -13.87 -20.38 -10.28
N PRO A 77 -15.21 -20.51 -10.31
CA PRO A 77 -16.08 -19.55 -9.64
C PRO A 77 -15.84 -19.58 -8.13
N ILE A 78 -16.01 -18.44 -7.46
CA ILE A 78 -15.80 -18.31 -6.01
C ILE A 78 -16.65 -19.31 -5.22
N ALA A 79 -17.88 -19.58 -5.65
CA ALA A 79 -18.75 -20.60 -5.06
C ALA A 79 -18.15 -22.02 -5.03
N ALA A 80 -17.25 -22.36 -5.96
CA ALA A 80 -16.62 -23.68 -6.00
C ALA A 80 -15.61 -23.89 -4.87
N TYR A 81 -15.21 -22.83 -4.16
CA TYR A 81 -14.34 -22.93 -2.99
C TYR A 81 -15.09 -23.31 -1.71
N PHE A 82 -16.41 -23.43 -1.73
CA PHE A 82 -17.22 -23.72 -0.56
C PHE A 82 -17.97 -25.04 -0.71
N CYS A 83 -17.83 -25.92 0.27
CA CYS A 83 -18.48 -27.23 0.25
C CYS A 83 -19.37 -27.46 1.49
N ASN A 84 -20.31 -28.39 1.35
CA ASN A 84 -21.24 -28.78 2.43
C ASN A 84 -20.60 -29.80 3.39
N GLU A 85 -19.50 -30.43 2.97
CA GLU A 85 -18.78 -31.43 3.75
C GLU A 85 -18.04 -30.78 4.92
N ARG A 86 -18.05 -31.44 6.08
CA ARG A 86 -17.28 -30.98 7.23
C ARG A 86 -15.80 -31.34 7.06
N PRO A 87 -14.88 -30.50 7.57
CA PRO A 87 -13.49 -30.92 7.71
C PRO A 87 -13.40 -32.16 8.58
N SER A 88 -12.52 -33.11 8.21
CA SER A 88 -12.33 -34.33 9.00
C SER A 88 -11.76 -33.99 10.38
N ARG A 89 -12.36 -34.54 11.44
CA ARG A 89 -11.86 -34.41 12.82
C ARG A 89 -10.52 -35.11 13.06
N THR A 90 -10.12 -36.01 12.16
CA THR A 90 -8.85 -36.74 12.26
C THR A 90 -7.67 -35.96 11.72
N VAL A 91 -7.90 -34.86 10.99
CA VAL A 91 -6.82 -34.05 10.42
C VAL A 91 -6.41 -32.99 11.44
N THR A 92 -5.13 -33.01 11.82
CA THR A 92 -4.59 -32.04 12.80
C THR A 92 -4.32 -30.68 12.18
N CYS A 93 -4.24 -29.62 13.00
CA CYS A 93 -3.82 -28.30 12.54
C CYS A 93 -2.45 -28.35 11.84
N ALA A 94 -1.50 -29.10 12.39
CA ALA A 94 -0.19 -29.34 11.78
C ALA A 94 -0.30 -29.90 10.36
N GLN A 95 -1.17 -30.89 10.13
CA GLN A 95 -1.39 -31.47 8.80
C GLN A 95 -2.05 -30.47 7.84
N ILE A 96 -2.99 -29.67 8.32
CA ILE A 96 -3.62 -28.61 7.53
C ILE A 96 -2.58 -27.57 7.12
N VAL A 97 -1.81 -27.03 8.05
CA VAL A 97 -0.79 -26.01 7.77
C VAL A 97 0.28 -26.56 6.82
N ASN A 98 0.78 -27.77 7.06
CA ASN A 98 1.73 -28.44 6.16
C ASN A 98 1.16 -28.71 4.76
N SER A 99 -0.13 -29.00 4.64
CA SER A 99 -0.77 -29.15 3.32
C SER A 99 -0.88 -27.82 2.57
N VAL A 100 -1.08 -26.71 3.30
CA VAL A 100 -1.20 -25.37 2.74
C VAL A 100 0.16 -24.81 2.32
N ILE A 101 1.20 -24.94 3.15
CA ILE A 101 2.52 -24.37 2.89
C ILE A 101 3.22 -24.99 1.66
N ARG A 102 2.84 -26.23 1.29
CA ARG A 102 3.43 -26.98 0.17
C ARG A 102 2.81 -26.66 -1.19
N ARG A 103 1.78 -25.81 -1.26
CA ARG A 103 1.05 -25.50 -2.48
C ARG A 103 0.92 -23.99 -2.69
N LYS A 104 0.51 -23.60 -3.89
CA LYS A 104 0.20 -22.21 -4.21
C LYS A 104 -1.04 -21.73 -3.45
N ILE A 105 -0.93 -20.62 -2.73
CA ILE A 105 -2.08 -19.98 -2.08
C ILE A 105 -2.88 -19.15 -3.10
N PRO A 106 -4.18 -18.88 -2.86
CA PRO A 106 -4.95 -18.00 -3.74
C PRO A 106 -4.33 -16.61 -3.87
N SER A 107 -4.51 -15.97 -5.03
CA SER A 107 -4.12 -14.56 -5.21
C SER A 107 -4.82 -13.64 -4.21
N ALA A 108 -4.25 -12.47 -3.91
CA ALA A 108 -4.87 -11.47 -3.04
C ALA A 108 -6.32 -11.15 -3.45
N LYS A 109 -6.55 -10.96 -4.75
CA LYS A 109 -7.88 -10.68 -5.31
C LYS A 109 -8.86 -11.83 -5.09
N THR A 110 -8.43 -13.07 -5.32
CA THR A 110 -9.27 -14.26 -5.10
C THR A 110 -9.59 -14.39 -3.61
N LEU A 111 -8.59 -14.18 -2.75
CA LEU A 111 -8.76 -14.27 -1.29
C LEU A 111 -9.69 -13.19 -0.76
N ASP A 112 -9.64 -11.98 -1.28
CA ASP A 112 -10.58 -10.91 -0.93
C ASP A 112 -12.02 -11.26 -1.33
N GLN A 113 -12.21 -11.84 -2.52
CA GLN A 113 -13.52 -12.34 -2.96
C GLN A 113 -14.01 -13.50 -2.08
N LEU A 114 -13.12 -14.44 -1.72
CA LEU A 114 -13.46 -15.52 -0.79
C LEU A 114 -13.88 -14.98 0.57
N CYS A 115 -13.13 -14.04 1.15
CA CYS A 115 -13.48 -13.42 2.42
C CYS A 115 -14.77 -12.60 2.36
N GLN A 116 -15.08 -12.00 1.20
CA GLN A 116 -16.33 -11.26 0.97
C GLN A 116 -17.55 -12.18 0.89
N ASP A 117 -17.43 -13.32 0.21
CA ASP A 117 -18.55 -14.24 -0.05
C ASP A 117 -18.73 -15.28 1.07
N ALA A 118 -17.66 -15.61 1.80
CA ALA A 118 -17.67 -16.62 2.86
C ALA A 118 -18.75 -16.46 3.94
N PRO A 119 -19.05 -15.25 4.45
CA PRO A 119 -20.11 -15.09 5.46
C PRO A 119 -21.50 -15.50 4.93
N GLN A 120 -21.80 -15.16 3.68
CA GLN A 120 -23.06 -15.55 3.05
C GLN A 120 -23.09 -17.05 2.76
N GLU A 121 -21.98 -17.62 2.28
CA GLU A 121 -21.86 -19.05 2.02
C GLU A 121 -21.98 -19.88 3.32
N TRP A 122 -21.44 -19.38 4.43
CA TRP A 122 -21.64 -19.97 5.76
C TRP A 122 -23.12 -19.97 6.17
N LEU A 123 -23.84 -18.85 5.99
CA LEU A 123 -25.30 -18.80 6.20
C LEU A 123 -26.06 -19.75 5.24
N ASN A 124 -25.55 -19.94 4.02
CA ASN A 124 -26.08 -20.89 3.03
C ASN A 124 -25.74 -22.35 3.37
N GLY A 125 -25.19 -22.64 4.55
CA GLY A 125 -24.96 -23.99 5.05
C GLY A 125 -23.65 -24.62 4.64
N LYS A 126 -22.77 -23.88 3.96
CA LYS A 126 -21.41 -24.34 3.69
C LYS A 126 -20.68 -24.51 5.01
N GLN A 127 -19.91 -25.60 5.11
CA GLN A 127 -19.30 -26.02 6.38
C GLN A 127 -17.77 -25.99 6.31
N ALA A 128 -17.21 -25.85 5.11
CA ALA A 128 -15.79 -25.86 4.87
C ALA A 128 -15.45 -25.16 3.55
N LEU A 129 -14.15 -24.93 3.39
CA LEU A 129 -13.51 -24.53 2.15
C LEU A 129 -12.97 -25.77 1.42
N VAL A 130 -12.94 -25.72 0.10
CA VAL A 130 -12.19 -26.64 -0.74
C VAL A 130 -11.37 -25.82 -1.71
N ASP A 131 -10.15 -26.24 -2.02
CA ASP A 131 -9.34 -25.58 -3.05
C ASP A 131 -9.52 -26.32 -4.38
N PRO A 132 -10.38 -25.87 -5.30
CA PRO A 132 -10.68 -26.58 -6.53
C PRO A 132 -9.48 -26.69 -7.47
N ARG A 133 -8.40 -25.93 -7.21
CA ARG A 133 -7.14 -25.99 -7.98
C ARG A 133 -6.33 -27.24 -7.63
N VAL A 134 -6.61 -27.88 -6.50
CA VAL A 134 -5.91 -29.08 -6.05
C VAL A 134 -6.82 -30.29 -6.28
N PRO A 135 -6.40 -31.26 -7.12
CA PRO A 135 -7.15 -32.49 -7.32
C PRO A 135 -7.39 -33.20 -5.99
N ASN A 136 -8.62 -33.67 -5.75
CA ASN A 136 -9.02 -34.36 -4.52
C ASN A 136 -8.75 -33.54 -3.24
N ALA A 137 -8.84 -32.21 -3.32
CA ALA A 137 -8.71 -31.34 -2.16
C ALA A 137 -9.70 -31.74 -1.06
N ARG A 138 -9.18 -31.98 0.14
CA ARG A 138 -10.00 -32.25 1.32
C ARG A 138 -10.71 -30.99 1.79
N PRO A 139 -11.90 -31.09 2.41
CA PRO A 139 -12.54 -29.97 3.08
C PRO A 139 -11.67 -29.39 4.20
N LEU A 140 -11.52 -28.08 4.21
CA LEU A 140 -10.71 -27.29 5.14
C LEU A 140 -11.61 -26.39 6.01
N PRO A 141 -11.31 -26.20 7.30
CA PRO A 141 -12.10 -25.33 8.16
C PRO A 141 -11.99 -23.85 7.72
N PHE A 142 -13.00 -23.04 8.07
CA PHE A 142 -13.07 -21.64 7.64
C PHE A 142 -11.90 -20.77 8.13
N TRP A 143 -11.29 -21.08 9.27
CA TRP A 143 -10.09 -20.38 9.76
C TRP A 143 -8.91 -20.46 8.79
N VAL A 144 -8.91 -21.39 7.83
CA VAL A 144 -7.91 -21.43 6.75
C VAL A 144 -7.95 -20.17 5.86
N LEU A 145 -9.06 -19.42 5.79
CA LEU A 145 -9.06 -18.10 5.14
C LEU A 145 -8.10 -17.13 5.85
N SER A 146 -8.10 -17.13 7.18
CA SER A 146 -7.16 -16.34 7.99
C SER A 146 -5.73 -16.81 7.80
N LEU A 147 -5.52 -18.13 7.74
CA LEU A 147 -4.22 -18.71 7.45
C LEU A 147 -3.70 -18.29 6.06
N PHE A 148 -4.55 -18.36 5.02
CA PHE A 148 -4.17 -17.90 3.68
C PHE A 148 -3.80 -16.43 3.66
N ARG A 149 -4.50 -15.56 4.43
CA ARG A 149 -4.12 -14.15 4.54
C ARG A 149 -2.77 -13.97 5.21
N LYS A 150 -2.49 -14.71 6.28
CA LYS A 150 -1.19 -14.70 6.94
C LYS A 150 -0.07 -15.17 6.02
N PHE A 151 -0.31 -16.23 5.25
CA PHE A 151 0.66 -16.68 4.25
C PHE A 151 0.81 -15.70 3.09
N LEU A 152 -0.24 -15.00 2.69
CA LEU A 152 -0.15 -13.96 1.67
C LEU A 152 0.72 -12.78 2.16
N GLU A 153 0.50 -12.33 3.40
CA GLU A 153 1.34 -11.31 4.08
C GLU A 153 2.81 -11.77 4.11
N LEU A 154 3.05 -12.99 4.60
CA LEU A 154 4.37 -13.59 4.74
C LEU A 154 5.09 -13.72 3.39
N SER A 155 4.42 -14.25 2.36
CA SER A 155 5.00 -14.48 1.03
C SER A 155 5.27 -13.16 0.30
N THR A 156 4.42 -12.15 0.53
CA THR A 156 4.66 -10.80 0.01
C THR A 156 5.87 -10.18 0.69
N ALA A 157 5.95 -10.26 2.02
CA ALA A 157 7.10 -9.76 2.77
C ALA A 157 8.41 -10.45 2.36
N HIS A 158 8.39 -11.78 2.20
CA HIS A 158 9.54 -12.55 1.71
C HIS A 158 10.06 -12.01 0.37
N LYS A 159 9.18 -11.93 -0.63
CA LYS A 159 9.51 -11.38 -1.96
C LYS A 159 10.03 -9.94 -1.88
N ASP A 160 9.40 -9.13 -1.04
CA ASP A 160 9.75 -7.74 -0.83
C ASP A 160 11.16 -7.62 -0.22
N TYR A 161 11.49 -8.40 0.80
CA TYR A 161 12.82 -8.44 1.40
C TYR A 161 13.87 -9.03 0.47
N CYS A 162 13.57 -10.08 -0.32
CA CYS A 162 14.50 -10.56 -1.36
C CYS A 162 14.88 -9.43 -2.33
N THR A 163 13.89 -8.67 -2.80
CA THR A 163 14.11 -7.55 -3.72
C THR A 163 14.88 -6.41 -3.03
N ALA A 164 14.54 -6.11 -1.77
CA ALA A 164 15.21 -5.09 -0.98
C ALA A 164 16.69 -5.44 -0.75
N MET A 165 16.99 -6.67 -0.34
CA MET A 165 18.35 -7.15 -0.12
C MET A 165 19.18 -7.13 -1.40
N GLY A 166 18.59 -7.57 -2.53
CA GLY A 166 19.26 -7.47 -3.84
C GLY A 166 19.61 -6.03 -4.21
N THR A 167 18.67 -5.11 -3.99
CA THR A 167 18.88 -3.67 -4.23
C THR A 167 19.97 -3.11 -3.31
N VAL A 168 19.89 -3.35 -1.99
CA VAL A 168 20.87 -2.89 -1.01
C VAL A 168 22.28 -3.37 -1.37
N ARG A 169 22.47 -4.66 -1.63
CA ARG A 169 23.76 -5.23 -2.01
C ARG A 169 24.31 -4.62 -3.30
N GLN A 170 23.45 -4.33 -4.27
CA GLN A 170 23.85 -3.62 -5.49
C GLN A 170 24.29 -2.18 -5.19
N GLN A 171 23.53 -1.45 -4.38
CA GLN A 171 23.80 -0.05 -4.07
C GLN A 171 25.00 0.14 -3.14
N LEU A 172 25.31 -0.82 -2.28
CA LEU A 172 26.52 -0.84 -1.45
C LEU A 172 27.83 -1.00 -2.26
N ARG A 173 27.75 -1.25 -3.57
CA ARG A 173 28.93 -1.14 -4.46
C ARG A 173 29.34 0.32 -4.68
N ASN A 174 28.43 1.27 -4.48
CA ASN A 174 28.75 2.69 -4.53
C ASN A 174 29.51 3.10 -3.25
N VAL A 175 30.73 3.62 -3.43
CA VAL A 175 31.62 4.01 -2.31
C VAL A 175 30.94 5.01 -1.37
N LYS A 176 30.24 6.02 -1.89
CA LYS A 176 29.55 7.04 -1.07
C LYS A 176 28.47 6.41 -0.18
N ILE A 177 27.69 5.47 -0.71
CA ILE A 177 26.63 4.77 0.04
C ILE A 177 27.27 3.84 1.09
N ARG A 178 28.26 3.03 0.70
CA ARG A 178 28.94 2.10 1.60
C ARG A 178 29.61 2.81 2.77
N THR A 179 30.27 3.94 2.53
CA THR A 179 30.92 4.74 3.59
C THR A 179 29.90 5.31 4.57
N ARG A 180 28.71 5.72 4.10
CA ARG A 180 27.67 6.27 4.97
C ARG A 180 26.92 5.18 5.75
N PHE A 181 26.69 4.03 5.14
CA PHE A 181 25.91 2.92 5.70
C PHE A 181 26.75 1.64 5.72
N PRO A 182 27.83 1.60 6.53
CA PRO A 182 28.62 0.40 6.68
C PRO A 182 27.74 -0.73 7.22
N GLU A 183 27.90 -1.93 6.69
CA GLU A 183 27.21 -3.15 7.18
C GLU A 183 25.68 -3.06 7.14
N PHE A 184 25.10 -2.17 6.34
CA PHE A 184 23.65 -1.98 6.28
C PHE A 184 22.90 -3.27 5.90
N ASP A 185 23.48 -4.09 5.03
CA ASP A 185 22.91 -5.38 4.65
C ASP A 185 22.93 -6.40 5.81
N VAL A 186 24.01 -6.45 6.59
CA VAL A 186 24.11 -7.29 7.80
C VAL A 186 23.12 -6.81 8.86
N ALA A 187 23.03 -5.49 9.09
CA ALA A 187 22.09 -4.92 10.04
C ALA A 187 20.64 -5.21 9.62
N LEU A 188 20.33 -5.08 8.32
CA LEU A 188 18.99 -5.32 7.78
C LEU A 188 18.49 -6.75 8.03
N THR A 189 19.37 -7.76 7.95
CA THR A 189 18.98 -9.17 8.17
C THR A 189 18.68 -9.48 9.62
N GLN A 190 19.27 -8.75 10.57
CA GLN A 190 19.09 -8.96 12.01
C GLN A 190 17.78 -8.36 12.56
N TYR A 191 17.13 -7.47 11.82
CA TYR A 191 15.92 -6.81 12.31
C TYR A 191 14.69 -7.71 12.23
N PRO A 192 13.72 -7.50 13.14
CA PRO A 192 12.38 -8.05 13.00
C PRO A 192 11.73 -7.74 11.66
N TRP A 193 11.30 -8.78 10.94
CA TRP A 193 10.77 -8.62 9.59
C TRP A 193 9.44 -7.86 9.56
N ASN A 194 8.64 -7.91 10.63
CA ASN A 194 7.30 -7.29 10.67
C ASN A 194 6.89 -6.73 12.04
N GLU A 195 7.85 -6.26 12.83
CA GLU A 195 7.51 -5.59 14.09
C GLU A 195 6.63 -4.35 13.84
N THR A 196 5.86 -4.00 14.86
CA THR A 196 5.00 -2.82 14.82
C THR A 196 5.78 -1.58 15.26
N LEU A 197 5.91 -0.62 14.34
CA LEU A 197 6.55 0.67 14.58
C LEU A 197 5.51 1.73 14.95
N TYR A 198 5.86 2.57 15.91
CA TYR A 198 5.01 3.63 16.44
C TYR A 198 5.61 5.01 16.14
N TYR A 199 4.84 5.84 15.43
CA TYR A 199 5.23 7.16 14.97
C TYR A 199 4.19 8.19 15.43
N GLN A 200 4.31 8.63 16.68
CA GLN A 200 3.32 9.46 17.38
C GLN A 200 1.90 8.85 17.31
N THR A 201 1.10 9.26 16.32
CA THR A 201 -0.29 8.83 16.10
C THR A 201 -0.42 7.75 15.03
N LEU A 202 0.67 7.45 14.30
CA LEU A 202 0.71 6.47 13.23
C LEU A 202 1.33 5.18 13.72
N VAL A 203 0.83 4.07 13.19
CA VAL A 203 1.33 2.72 13.46
C VAL A 203 1.52 2.04 12.12
N ALA A 204 2.71 1.48 11.90
CA ALA A 204 2.98 0.74 10.67
C ALA A 204 3.90 -0.46 10.93
N PRO A 205 3.73 -1.57 10.20
CA PRO A 205 4.67 -2.66 10.30
C PRO A 205 6.00 -2.32 9.61
N SER A 206 7.10 -2.85 10.12
CA SER A 206 8.45 -2.65 9.57
C SER A 206 8.57 -3.12 8.11
N THR A 207 7.82 -4.14 7.70
CA THR A 207 7.70 -4.60 6.30
C THR A 207 7.38 -3.46 5.33
N LYS A 208 6.64 -2.42 5.74
CA LYS A 208 6.30 -1.29 4.87
C LYS A 208 7.52 -0.46 4.50
N LEU A 209 8.53 -0.40 5.36
CA LEU A 209 9.76 0.34 5.12
C LEU A 209 10.59 -0.26 3.97
N THR A 210 10.38 -1.54 3.63
CA THR A 210 11.04 -2.19 2.48
C THR A 210 10.78 -1.46 1.15
N GLN A 211 9.72 -0.65 1.04
CA GLN A 211 9.47 0.15 -0.17
C GLN A 211 10.56 1.20 -0.42
N LEU A 212 11.22 1.70 0.64
CA LEU A 212 12.38 2.59 0.49
C LEU A 212 13.55 1.86 -0.15
N LEU A 213 13.69 0.57 0.13
CA LEU A 213 14.80 -0.25 -0.32
C LEU A 213 14.53 -0.97 -1.65
N ARG A 214 13.44 -0.65 -2.35
CA ARG A 214 13.03 -1.32 -3.59
C ARG A 214 12.67 -0.33 -4.69
N PRO A 215 12.76 -0.69 -5.97
CA PRO A 215 12.42 0.20 -7.08
C PRO A 215 10.89 0.32 -7.29
N VAL A 216 10.17 0.73 -6.23
CA VAL A 216 8.70 0.86 -6.22
C VAL A 216 8.30 2.26 -5.79
N ARG A 217 7.14 2.74 -6.25
CA ARG A 217 6.53 3.98 -5.71
C ARG A 217 6.20 3.77 -4.23
N LEU A 218 6.47 4.78 -3.41
CA LEU A 218 6.11 4.74 -1.99
C LEU A 218 4.60 4.91 -1.83
N CYS A 219 4.00 4.18 -0.89
CA CYS A 219 2.58 4.31 -0.57
C CYS A 219 2.29 5.50 0.35
N ASP A 220 1.02 5.93 0.39
CA ASP A 220 0.54 7.03 1.22
C ASP A 220 0.88 6.87 2.71
N ASP A 221 0.83 5.64 3.26
CA ASP A 221 1.15 5.39 4.67
C ASP A 221 2.60 5.79 4.99
N LEU A 222 3.53 5.41 4.12
CA LEU A 222 4.94 5.71 4.27
C LEU A 222 5.21 7.21 4.07
N ASN A 223 4.54 7.82 3.09
CA ASN A 223 4.58 9.27 2.92
C ASN A 223 4.12 9.99 4.21
N GLN A 224 3.01 9.56 4.81
CA GLN A 224 2.48 10.16 6.03
C GLN A 224 3.45 10.03 7.22
N ILE A 225 4.13 8.89 7.35
CA ILE A 225 5.17 8.68 8.37
C ILE A 225 6.36 9.61 8.14
N MET A 226 6.84 9.73 6.91
CA MET A 226 7.93 10.64 6.56
C MET A 226 7.53 12.12 6.82
N PHE A 227 6.28 12.49 6.53
CA PHE A 227 5.72 13.79 6.89
C PHE A 227 5.75 14.05 8.40
N GLU A 228 5.39 13.06 9.21
CA GLU A 228 5.40 13.21 10.66
C GLU A 228 6.82 13.38 11.20
N VAL A 229 7.83 12.74 10.59
CA VAL A 229 9.24 12.99 10.91
C VAL A 229 9.61 14.44 10.65
N LEU A 230 9.28 14.95 9.45
CA LEU A 230 9.60 16.34 9.12
C LEU A 230 8.84 17.32 10.01
N HIS A 231 7.57 17.05 10.30
CA HIS A 231 6.77 17.83 11.22
C HIS A 231 7.35 17.81 12.65
N THR A 232 7.82 16.66 13.12
CA THR A 232 8.51 16.54 14.41
C THR A 232 9.78 17.39 14.42
N ARG A 233 10.63 17.26 13.40
CA ARG A 233 11.86 18.05 13.23
C ARG A 233 11.53 19.55 13.21
N CYS A 234 10.52 19.95 12.43
CA CYS A 234 10.03 21.32 12.31
C CYS A 234 9.53 21.93 13.64
N ASN A 235 9.23 21.11 14.66
CA ASN A 235 8.75 21.56 15.97
C ASN A 235 9.77 21.32 17.10
N GLU A 236 11.00 20.86 16.82
CA GLU A 236 12.04 20.75 17.83
C GLU A 236 12.49 22.15 18.32
N PRO A 237 12.77 22.36 19.62
CA PRO A 237 13.10 23.70 20.17
C PRO A 237 14.33 24.34 19.53
N ASP A 238 15.35 23.55 19.21
CA ASP A 238 16.57 23.97 18.52
C ASP A 238 16.40 23.99 17.00
N GLY A 239 15.23 23.56 16.54
CA GLY A 239 14.85 23.61 15.16
C GLY A 239 14.77 25.06 14.68
N LEU A 240 15.57 25.40 13.67
CA LEU A 240 15.69 26.72 13.00
C LEU A 240 14.39 27.24 12.34
N HIS A 241 13.21 26.94 12.86
CA HIS A 241 11.97 26.88 12.09
C HIS A 241 11.08 28.10 12.27
N GLY A 242 11.70 29.27 12.35
CA GLY A 242 11.09 30.56 12.71
C GLY A 242 9.64 30.73 12.26
N ASN A 243 9.42 30.89 10.97
CA ASN A 243 8.09 31.15 10.40
C ASN A 243 7.55 29.97 9.60
N ASP A 244 8.04 28.76 9.75
CA ASP A 244 7.59 27.61 8.95
C ASP A 244 6.67 26.68 9.74
N GLN A 245 5.79 26.00 9.00
CA GLN A 245 4.98 24.89 9.49
C GLN A 245 4.75 23.90 8.36
N ILE A 246 4.99 22.62 8.64
CA ILE A 246 4.66 21.52 7.74
C ILE A 246 3.24 21.03 8.08
N MET A 247 2.36 21.00 7.09
CA MET A 247 1.02 20.45 7.25
C MET A 247 1.01 18.95 6.96
N ALA A 248 0.01 18.25 7.51
CA ALA A 248 -0.20 16.84 7.23
C ALA A 248 -0.31 16.55 5.72
N SER A 249 0.11 15.37 5.27
CA SER A 249 0.09 14.96 3.85
C SER A 249 -1.29 15.09 3.19
N ARG A 250 -2.37 14.97 3.96
CA ARG A 250 -3.76 15.10 3.50
C ARG A 250 -4.33 16.51 3.56
N PHE A 251 -3.52 17.53 3.85
CA PHE A 251 -3.99 18.91 4.01
C PHE A 251 -4.71 19.45 2.77
N TYR A 252 -4.28 19.08 1.56
CA TYR A 252 -4.98 19.47 0.34
C TYR A 252 -6.42 18.93 0.24
N ALA A 253 -6.67 17.71 0.73
CA ALA A 253 -8.03 17.17 0.77
C ALA A 253 -8.94 17.99 1.72
N VAL A 254 -8.38 18.54 2.80
CA VAL A 254 -9.08 19.45 3.71
C VAL A 254 -9.41 20.77 2.99
N ILE A 255 -8.47 21.30 2.20
CA ILE A 255 -8.69 22.47 1.36
C ILE A 255 -9.83 22.22 0.36
N GLU A 256 -9.80 21.09 -0.36
CA GLU A 256 -10.87 20.74 -1.31
C GLU A 256 -12.24 20.62 -0.64
N ALA A 257 -12.30 20.05 0.56
CA ALA A 257 -13.53 19.97 1.34
C ALA A 257 -14.05 21.37 1.73
N ALA A 258 -13.17 22.26 2.17
CA ALA A 258 -13.52 23.63 2.54
C ALA A 258 -14.06 24.44 1.35
N VAL A 259 -13.42 24.33 0.18
CA VAL A 259 -13.90 24.99 -1.06
C VAL A 259 -15.30 24.51 -1.44
N LYS A 260 -15.58 23.21 -1.33
CA LYS A 260 -16.91 22.64 -1.61
C LYS A 260 -17.99 23.15 -0.67
N MET A 261 -17.64 23.47 0.57
CA MET A 261 -18.59 24.02 1.55
C MET A 261 -18.93 25.49 1.29
N ALA A 262 -18.07 26.22 0.57
CA ALA A 262 -18.24 27.62 0.17
C ALA A 262 -18.59 28.60 1.32
N SER A 263 -18.32 28.22 2.57
CA SER A 263 -18.65 28.99 3.77
C SER A 263 -17.51 28.93 4.78
N ARG A 264 -17.17 30.10 5.34
CA ARG A 264 -16.16 30.25 6.38
C ARG A 264 -16.63 29.71 7.73
N ASP A 265 -17.94 29.70 7.98
CA ASP A 265 -18.50 29.29 9.28
C ASP A 265 -18.46 27.76 9.49
N ARG A 266 -18.16 27.01 8.44
CA ARG A 266 -18.15 25.53 8.44
C ARG A 266 -16.79 24.96 8.07
N LEU A 267 -15.71 25.68 8.38
CA LEU A 267 -14.37 25.20 8.08
C LEU A 267 -14.03 23.93 8.88
N PRO A 268 -13.35 22.96 8.26
CA PRO A 268 -12.72 21.87 8.99
C PRO A 268 -11.85 22.37 10.14
N SER A 269 -11.87 21.67 11.28
CA SER A 269 -11.16 22.06 12.51
C SER A 269 -9.67 22.33 12.30
N THR A 270 -9.02 21.63 11.36
CA THR A 270 -7.63 21.87 10.96
C THR A 270 -7.41 23.30 10.45
N LEU A 271 -8.32 23.83 9.63
CA LEU A 271 -8.22 25.20 9.11
C LEU A 271 -8.54 26.23 10.19
N SER A 272 -9.50 25.95 11.08
CA SER A 272 -9.76 26.83 12.24
C SER A 272 -8.57 26.89 13.21
N LYS A 273 -7.81 25.80 13.36
CA LYS A 273 -6.56 25.80 14.14
C LYS A 273 -5.49 26.65 13.46
N LEU A 274 -5.35 26.54 12.15
CA LEU A 274 -4.44 27.37 11.35
C LEU A 274 -4.74 28.87 11.52
N ASP A 275 -6.01 29.27 11.49
CA ASP A 275 -6.39 30.67 11.75
C ASP A 275 -5.86 31.17 13.10
N LYS A 276 -6.05 30.38 14.16
CA LYS A 276 -5.54 30.72 15.50
C LYS A 276 -4.02 30.82 15.50
N THR A 277 -3.32 29.91 14.80
CA THR A 277 -1.87 29.98 14.65
C THR A 277 -1.45 31.26 13.92
N LEU A 278 -2.15 31.68 12.88
CA LEU A 278 -1.84 32.88 12.10
C LEU A 278 -2.05 34.18 12.87
N LEU A 279 -2.98 34.21 13.84
CA LEU A 279 -3.11 35.35 14.76
C LEU A 279 -1.85 35.57 15.59
N HIS A 280 -1.10 34.51 15.91
CA HIS A 280 0.10 34.58 16.72
C HIS A 280 1.38 34.58 15.88
N ARG A 281 1.32 34.03 14.65
CA ARG A 281 2.42 33.92 13.70
C ARG A 281 2.00 34.49 12.34
N PRO A 282 1.85 35.81 12.17
CA PRO A 282 1.38 36.40 10.90
C PRO A 282 2.36 36.20 9.74
N LYS A 283 3.65 35.94 10.05
CA LYS A 283 4.70 35.66 9.07
C LYS A 283 4.80 34.19 8.68
N LEU A 284 3.89 33.35 9.15
CA LEU A 284 3.92 31.90 8.91
C LEU A 284 3.99 31.56 7.41
N ARG A 285 4.62 30.44 7.13
CA ARG A 285 4.74 29.78 5.84
C ARG A 285 4.30 28.34 6.03
N SER A 286 3.24 27.94 5.33
CA SER A 286 2.77 26.56 5.37
C SER A 286 3.33 25.77 4.19
N TRP A 287 3.95 24.64 4.50
CA TRP A 287 4.44 23.66 3.53
C TRP A 287 3.54 22.43 3.52
N PHE A 288 3.17 21.94 2.36
CA PHE A 288 2.36 20.73 2.22
C PHE A 288 2.54 20.10 0.85
N VAL A 289 1.95 18.92 0.66
CA VAL A 289 2.01 18.20 -0.61
C VAL A 289 0.66 18.00 -1.24
N VAL A 290 0.68 17.89 -2.56
CA VAL A 290 -0.49 17.57 -3.36
C VAL A 290 -0.15 16.42 -4.29
N LEU A 291 -0.95 15.36 -4.22
CA LEU A 291 -0.95 14.31 -5.24
C LEU A 291 -1.71 14.82 -6.46
N HIS A 292 -0.99 15.08 -7.56
CA HIS A 292 -1.54 15.54 -8.82
C HIS A 292 -1.08 14.63 -9.96
N ASN A 293 -2.02 14.02 -10.68
CA ASN A 293 -1.73 13.05 -11.74
C ASN A 293 -0.76 11.94 -11.31
N GLU A 294 -1.04 11.30 -10.16
CA GLU A 294 -0.21 10.24 -9.57
C GLU A 294 1.21 10.68 -9.18
N HIS A 295 1.44 11.99 -9.07
CA HIS A 295 2.75 12.55 -8.74
C HIS A 295 2.64 13.57 -7.61
N GLU A 296 3.47 13.43 -6.57
CA GLU A 296 3.48 14.37 -5.45
C GLU A 296 4.20 15.67 -5.82
N ARG A 297 3.68 16.80 -5.33
CA ARG A 297 4.28 18.12 -5.55
C ARG A 297 4.27 18.91 -4.25
N PRO A 298 5.37 19.58 -3.89
CA PRO A 298 5.41 20.47 -2.74
C PRO A 298 4.72 21.79 -3.09
N PHE A 299 4.02 22.34 -2.11
CA PHE A 299 3.42 23.67 -2.14
C PHE A 299 3.86 24.45 -0.91
N ARG A 300 4.01 25.76 -1.09
CA ARG A 300 4.29 26.72 -0.02
C ARG A 300 3.32 27.88 -0.10
N VAL A 301 2.72 28.23 1.04
CA VAL A 301 1.88 29.43 1.20
C VAL A 301 2.55 30.36 2.19
N ASN A 302 2.86 31.60 1.78
CA ASN A 302 3.38 32.65 2.65
C ASN A 302 2.25 33.64 2.97
N TYR A 303 1.79 33.65 4.22
CA TYR A 303 0.62 34.46 4.61
C TYR A 303 0.94 35.94 4.77
N ALA A 304 2.18 36.30 5.13
CA ALA A 304 2.59 37.70 5.24
C ALA A 304 2.67 38.36 3.87
N GLU A 305 3.28 37.69 2.89
CA GLU A 305 3.42 38.22 1.53
C GLU A 305 2.16 38.00 0.67
N ARG A 306 1.21 37.19 1.16
CA ARG A 306 0.03 36.75 0.42
C ARG A 306 0.40 36.11 -0.91
N THR A 307 1.42 35.25 -0.88
CA THR A 307 1.91 34.52 -2.04
C THR A 307 1.77 33.02 -1.81
N PHE A 308 1.69 32.26 -2.89
CA PHE A 308 1.92 30.83 -2.85
C PHE A 308 2.59 30.34 -4.12
N GLU A 309 3.26 29.22 -4.01
CA GLU A 309 4.10 28.65 -5.06
C GLU A 309 4.14 27.13 -4.93
N TYR A 310 4.63 26.47 -5.97
CA TYR A 310 4.72 25.02 -6.02
C TYR A 310 6.02 24.56 -6.66
N GLY A 311 6.37 23.30 -6.42
CA GLY A 311 7.49 22.64 -7.06
C GLY A 311 7.09 21.99 -8.38
N LEU A 312 7.98 22.05 -9.36
CA LEU A 312 7.84 21.36 -10.64
C LEU A 312 9.11 20.56 -10.91
N TYR A 313 8.95 19.28 -11.20
CA TYR A 313 10.03 18.41 -11.63
C TYR A 313 10.30 18.66 -13.10
N THR A 314 11.36 19.41 -13.39
CA THR A 314 11.86 19.60 -14.75
C THR A 314 13.00 18.65 -15.01
N LEU A 315 12.98 18.00 -16.17
CA LEU A 315 14.01 17.04 -16.57
C LEU A 315 15.30 17.74 -17.04
N ASN A 316 15.31 19.08 -17.17
CA ASN A 316 16.47 19.89 -17.51
C ASN A 316 16.39 21.27 -16.83
N GLN A 317 17.21 21.52 -15.81
CA GLN A 317 17.45 22.88 -15.31
C GLN A 317 18.68 23.44 -16.03
N ARG A 318 18.50 24.53 -16.78
CA ARG A 318 19.62 25.29 -17.38
C ARG A 318 19.76 26.58 -16.59
N ILE A 319 20.94 26.84 -16.04
CA ILE A 319 21.25 28.15 -15.45
C ILE A 319 21.32 29.15 -16.59
N VAL A 320 20.37 30.08 -16.65
CA VAL A 320 20.37 31.17 -17.62
C VAL A 320 20.57 32.46 -16.83
N HIS A 321 21.74 33.07 -16.99
CA HIS A 321 22.16 34.32 -16.33
C HIS A 321 22.19 34.28 -14.80
N GLY A 322 22.67 33.19 -14.18
CA GLY A 322 22.77 33.07 -12.72
C GLY A 322 21.43 32.92 -12.01
N LEU A 323 20.31 32.93 -12.75
CA LEU A 323 19.00 32.55 -12.26
C LEU A 323 18.73 31.10 -12.70
N MET A 324 18.45 30.22 -11.74
CA MET A 324 17.91 28.90 -12.04
C MET A 324 16.51 29.09 -12.61
N VAL A 325 16.41 29.16 -13.94
CA VAL A 325 15.13 29.14 -14.64
C VAL A 325 14.89 27.70 -15.06
N ALA A 326 13.78 27.14 -14.60
CA ALA A 326 13.24 25.88 -15.08
C ALA A 326 12.85 26.03 -16.57
N LEU A 327 13.82 25.92 -17.47
CA LEU A 327 13.66 26.03 -18.92
C LEU A 327 13.49 24.67 -19.61
N GLY A 328 13.61 23.58 -18.86
CA GLY A 328 13.20 22.27 -19.33
C GLY A 328 11.69 22.14 -19.22
N GLU A 329 11.10 21.49 -20.21
CA GLU A 329 9.78 20.92 -20.05
C GLU A 329 9.76 20.14 -18.72
N SER A 330 8.68 20.30 -17.93
CA SER A 330 8.32 19.34 -16.89
C SER A 330 8.56 17.94 -17.46
N PHE A 331 8.89 16.95 -16.62
CA PHE A 331 8.84 15.52 -17.00
C PHE A 331 7.86 15.31 -18.17
N PRO A 332 8.34 15.00 -19.41
CA PRO A 332 7.64 15.34 -20.64
C PRO A 332 6.14 15.04 -20.54
N GLY A 333 5.32 16.09 -20.55
CA GLY A 333 3.86 15.97 -20.43
C GLY A 333 3.24 16.13 -19.04
N MET A 334 3.97 16.57 -18.00
CA MET A 334 3.33 16.94 -16.72
C MET A 334 2.73 18.36 -16.79
N PRO A 335 1.39 18.52 -16.84
CA PRO A 335 0.77 19.82 -16.99
C PRO A 335 0.91 20.66 -15.71
N ILE A 336 0.74 21.97 -15.88
CA ILE A 336 0.51 22.90 -14.78
C ILE A 336 -0.75 22.44 -14.03
N PRO A 337 -0.72 22.37 -12.68
CA PRO A 337 -1.83 21.81 -11.92
C PRO A 337 -2.94 22.87 -11.73
N HIS A 338 -3.51 23.39 -12.83
CA HIS A 338 -4.47 24.50 -12.84
C HIS A 338 -5.64 24.28 -11.88
N ARG A 339 -6.17 23.06 -11.81
CA ARG A 339 -7.24 22.72 -10.87
C ARG A 339 -6.81 22.90 -9.42
N VAL A 340 -5.62 22.42 -9.06
CA VAL A 340 -5.08 22.54 -7.70
C VAL A 340 -4.85 24.01 -7.35
N ILE A 341 -4.22 24.76 -8.26
CA ILE A 341 -3.95 26.20 -8.11
C ILE A 341 -5.26 26.98 -7.90
N ASN A 342 -6.29 26.70 -8.69
CA ASN A 342 -7.59 27.36 -8.58
C ASN A 342 -8.30 27.01 -7.25
N THR A 343 -8.22 25.75 -6.80
CA THR A 343 -8.73 25.33 -5.50
C THR A 343 -8.04 26.08 -4.37
N ILE A 344 -6.70 26.15 -4.37
CA ILE A 344 -5.91 26.86 -3.36
C ILE A 344 -6.26 28.36 -3.37
N HIS A 345 -6.30 29.01 -4.54
CA HIS A 345 -6.73 30.40 -4.66
C HIS A 345 -8.13 30.63 -4.08
N THR A 346 -9.07 29.75 -4.38
CA THR A 346 -10.46 29.86 -3.91
C THR A 346 -10.54 29.73 -2.40
N TRP A 347 -9.84 28.74 -1.83
CA TRP A 347 -9.73 28.58 -0.39
C TRP A 347 -9.12 29.81 0.28
N LEU A 348 -7.97 30.29 -0.21
CA LEU A 348 -7.30 31.47 0.35
C LEU A 348 -8.19 32.71 0.29
N LYS A 349 -8.98 32.87 -0.79
CA LYS A 349 -9.96 33.95 -0.92
C LYS A 349 -11.11 33.82 0.09
N ILE A 350 -11.66 32.62 0.29
CA ILE A 350 -12.71 32.35 1.27
C ILE A 350 -12.18 32.61 2.69
N GLN A 351 -10.97 32.14 2.98
CA GLN A 351 -10.36 32.17 4.31
C GLN A 351 -9.97 33.58 4.74
N PHE A 352 -9.30 34.33 3.85
CA PHE A 352 -8.65 35.59 4.18
C PHE A 352 -9.31 36.82 3.53
N GLY A 353 -10.40 36.62 2.76
CA GLY A 353 -11.11 37.71 2.09
C GLY A 353 -10.30 38.40 0.98
N THR A 354 -9.15 37.85 0.59
CA THR A 354 -8.21 38.48 -0.34
C THR A 354 -7.58 37.47 -1.29
N LYS A 355 -7.15 37.94 -2.46
CA LYS A 355 -6.45 37.10 -3.44
C LYS A 355 -4.97 37.00 -3.06
N PHE A 356 -4.48 35.77 -2.98
CA PHE A 356 -3.05 35.50 -2.92
C PHE A 356 -2.48 35.44 -4.34
N LYS A 357 -1.23 35.86 -4.54
CA LYS A 357 -0.53 35.77 -5.84
C LYS A 357 0.13 34.40 -5.97
N CYS A 358 -0.21 33.66 -7.03
CA CYS A 358 0.55 32.46 -7.39
C CYS A 358 1.86 32.88 -8.07
N LEU A 359 3.00 32.54 -7.48
CA LEU A 359 4.32 32.81 -8.07
C LEU A 359 4.70 31.77 -9.13
N GLY A 360 3.93 30.69 -9.25
CA GLY A 360 4.18 29.60 -10.19
C GLY A 360 5.10 28.53 -9.61
N ALA A 361 5.87 27.91 -10.51
CA ALA A 361 6.81 26.83 -10.22
C ALA A 361 8.16 27.36 -9.69
N THR A 362 8.13 28.14 -8.61
CA THR A 362 9.33 28.82 -8.08
C THR A 362 10.02 28.08 -6.94
N LEU A 363 9.41 27.02 -6.39
CA LEU A 363 10.11 26.18 -5.41
C LEU A 363 11.25 25.44 -6.10
N ILE A 364 12.43 25.48 -5.49
CA ILE A 364 13.58 24.72 -5.95
C ILE A 364 13.37 23.27 -5.55
N VAL A 365 13.30 22.38 -6.54
CA VAL A 365 13.09 20.94 -6.37
C VAL A 365 14.25 20.20 -7.01
N GLY A 366 14.64 19.08 -6.39
CA GLY A 366 15.59 18.15 -6.97
C GLY A 366 15.13 17.60 -8.33
N GLN A 367 16.09 17.35 -9.23
CA GLN A 367 15.79 16.84 -10.57
C GLN A 367 15.49 15.34 -10.53
N GLN A 368 14.22 14.99 -10.74
CA GLN A 368 13.74 13.61 -10.80
C GLN A 368 13.80 13.07 -12.23
N ALA A 369 14.39 11.88 -12.39
CA ALA A 369 14.57 11.20 -13.68
C ALA A 369 13.76 9.90 -13.81
N ASP A 370 12.88 9.60 -12.84
CA ASP A 370 12.14 8.34 -12.73
C ASP A 370 10.74 8.58 -12.16
N ASP A 371 9.92 7.54 -12.00
CA ASP A 371 8.56 7.66 -11.49
C ASP A 371 8.36 7.14 -10.05
N ILE A 372 9.44 6.74 -9.36
CA ILE A 372 9.39 6.14 -8.00
C ILE A 372 9.96 7.06 -6.91
N SER A 373 10.63 8.15 -7.29
CA SER A 373 11.28 9.11 -6.39
C SER A 373 10.46 10.37 -6.11
N CYS A 374 9.20 10.45 -6.55
CA CYS A 374 8.39 11.66 -6.39
C CYS A 374 8.20 12.07 -4.91
N ILE A 375 7.92 11.11 -4.03
CA ILE A 375 7.77 11.36 -2.60
C ILE A 375 9.11 11.79 -1.96
N PRO A 376 10.23 11.03 -2.06
CA PRO A 376 11.52 11.47 -1.52
C PRO A 376 11.97 12.84 -2.03
N ALA A 377 11.82 13.11 -3.33
CA ALA A 377 12.23 14.38 -3.92
C ALA A 377 11.30 15.54 -3.49
N THR A 378 10.00 15.28 -3.31
CA THR A 378 9.03 16.25 -2.78
C THR A 378 9.38 16.64 -1.35
N LEU A 379 9.64 15.64 -0.51
CA LEU A 379 9.99 15.83 0.90
C LEU A 379 11.33 16.54 1.04
N ASN A 380 12.32 16.20 0.22
CA ASN A 380 13.58 16.90 0.22
C ASN A 380 13.45 18.38 -0.21
N CYS A 381 12.52 18.74 -1.12
CA CYS A 381 12.25 20.15 -1.41
C CYS A 381 11.78 20.91 -0.16
N ILE A 382 10.95 20.28 0.68
CA ILE A 382 10.51 20.84 1.96
C ILE A 382 11.70 20.92 2.94
N GLU A 383 12.50 19.86 3.03
CA GLU A 383 13.70 19.85 3.88
C GLU A 383 14.70 20.94 3.47
N HIS A 384 14.98 21.09 2.19
CA HIS A 384 15.82 22.15 1.65
C HIS A 384 15.26 23.53 1.99
N GLY A 385 13.97 23.73 1.75
CA GLY A 385 13.30 25.02 1.95
C GLY A 385 13.19 25.47 3.40
N ILE A 386 13.12 24.54 4.35
CA ILE A 386 12.98 24.84 5.79
C ILE A 386 14.31 24.70 6.54
N PHE A 387 15.09 23.68 6.24
CA PHE A 387 16.28 23.29 7.01
C PHE A 387 17.60 23.62 6.31
N GLY A 388 17.56 23.98 5.02
CA GLY A 388 18.77 24.21 4.23
C GLY A 388 19.49 22.91 3.84
N ASP A 389 18.81 21.76 3.96
CA ASP A 389 19.38 20.47 3.56
C ASP A 389 19.76 20.49 2.06
N PRO A 390 20.80 19.74 1.64
CA PRO A 390 21.17 19.65 0.23
C PRO A 390 20.00 19.16 -0.64
N LEU A 391 19.86 19.75 -1.84
CA LEU A 391 18.86 19.32 -2.80
C LEU A 391 19.16 17.90 -3.29
N TRP A 392 18.09 17.13 -3.38
CA TRP A 392 18.10 15.77 -3.86
C TRP A 392 18.44 15.73 -5.35
N THR A 393 19.20 14.72 -5.74
CA THR A 393 19.55 14.44 -7.14
C THR A 393 19.15 13.02 -7.50
N ALA A 394 18.93 12.75 -8.78
CA ALA A 394 18.66 11.39 -9.26
C ALA A 394 19.81 10.41 -8.90
N GLN A 395 21.05 10.89 -8.87
CA GLN A 395 22.23 10.11 -8.48
C GLN A 395 22.20 9.74 -6.99
N ASP A 396 21.65 10.60 -6.14
CA ASP A 396 21.53 10.38 -4.70
C ASP A 396 20.27 9.63 -4.29
N ARG A 397 19.48 9.11 -5.25
CA ARG A 397 18.19 8.49 -4.98
C ARG A 397 18.24 7.37 -3.95
N TRP A 398 19.22 6.48 -4.08
CA TRP A 398 19.37 5.32 -3.20
C TRP A 398 20.01 5.69 -1.88
N TYR A 399 20.97 6.63 -1.90
CA TYR A 399 21.51 7.23 -0.70
C TYR A 399 20.38 7.80 0.17
N ASN A 400 19.53 8.66 -0.41
CA ASN A 400 18.42 9.29 0.31
C ASN A 400 17.38 8.28 0.80
N ARG A 401 17.11 7.24 0.03
CA ARG A 401 16.18 6.18 0.44
C ARG A 401 16.69 5.32 1.60
N MET A 402 17.98 4.97 1.59
CA MET A 402 18.62 4.25 2.71
C MET A 402 18.72 5.14 3.95
N ASP A 403 18.98 6.44 3.75
CA ASP A 403 18.96 7.43 4.84
C ASP A 403 17.56 7.52 5.46
N TRP A 404 16.51 7.66 4.65
CA TRP A 404 15.13 7.61 5.12
C TRP A 404 14.80 6.31 5.84
N TYR A 405 15.23 5.16 5.33
CA TYR A 405 15.00 3.88 6.01
C TYR A 405 15.61 3.89 7.40
N THR A 406 16.87 4.33 7.50
CA THR A 406 17.63 4.45 8.76
C THR A 406 16.91 5.39 9.75
N ARG A 407 16.53 6.59 9.29
CA ARG A 407 15.80 7.56 10.12
C ARG A 407 14.48 7.01 10.65
N LEU A 408 13.68 6.39 9.78
CA LEU A 408 12.37 5.83 10.15
C LEU A 408 12.48 4.62 11.07
N ARG A 409 13.55 3.84 10.93
CA ARG A 409 13.77 2.63 11.72
C ARG A 409 14.33 2.94 13.11
N PHE A 410 15.32 3.82 13.21
CA PHE A 410 16.09 3.99 14.45
C PHE A 410 15.86 5.33 15.13
N GLU A 411 15.99 6.43 14.38
CA GLU A 411 16.07 7.75 14.98
C GLU A 411 14.73 8.19 15.59
N LEU A 412 13.63 7.98 14.88
CA LEU A 412 12.33 8.45 15.34
C LEU A 412 11.78 7.63 16.52
N PRO A 413 11.76 6.28 16.49
CA PRO A 413 11.31 5.51 17.64
C PRO A 413 12.13 5.79 18.91
N ALA A 414 13.46 5.95 18.79
CA ALA A 414 14.32 6.28 19.92
C ALA A 414 13.99 7.67 20.50
N LYS A 415 13.81 8.69 19.65
CA LYS A 415 13.39 10.04 20.07
C LYS A 415 12.00 10.06 20.71
N LEU A 416 11.07 9.23 20.23
CA LEU A 416 9.74 9.13 20.82
C LEU A 416 9.74 8.35 22.13
N ALA A 417 10.59 7.33 22.26
CA ALA A 417 10.78 6.59 23.50
C ALA A 417 11.40 7.47 24.59
N SER A 418 12.39 8.30 24.26
CA SER A 418 13.03 9.21 25.23
C SER A 418 12.12 10.37 25.67
N LYS A 419 11.20 10.82 24.81
CA LYS A 419 10.20 11.86 25.15
C LYS A 419 9.06 11.37 26.03
N LYS A 420 8.90 10.06 26.23
CA LYS A 420 8.02 9.56 27.30
C LYS A 420 8.69 9.91 28.63
N VAL A 421 8.44 11.14 29.10
CA VAL A 421 8.73 11.57 30.47
C VAL A 421 8.27 10.43 31.38
N PRO A 422 9.15 9.86 32.22
CA PRO A 422 8.73 8.88 33.20
C PRO A 422 7.57 9.51 33.96
N LEU A 423 6.38 8.92 33.86
CA LEU A 423 5.29 9.29 34.74
C LEU A 423 5.86 9.10 36.13
N ARG A 424 6.20 10.20 36.80
CA ARG A 424 6.63 10.19 38.20
C ARG A 424 5.55 9.39 38.90
N PRO A 425 5.87 8.25 39.56
CA PRO A 425 4.87 7.56 40.35
C PRO A 425 4.25 8.62 41.27
N PRO A 426 2.91 8.69 41.37
CA PRO A 426 2.26 9.70 42.18
C PRO A 426 2.90 9.68 43.56
N ASP A 427 3.45 10.83 43.99
CA ASP A 427 4.14 10.96 45.26
C ASP A 427 3.28 10.29 46.33
N SER A 428 3.80 9.22 46.92
CA SER A 428 3.14 8.48 47.99
C SER A 428 2.62 9.48 49.01
N PRO A 429 1.32 9.47 49.34
CA PRO A 429 0.77 10.44 50.27
C PRO A 429 1.52 10.34 51.59
N SER A 430 2.18 11.43 51.96
CA SER A 430 2.88 11.63 53.21
C SER A 430 1.98 11.19 54.36
N SER A 431 2.35 10.09 55.00
CA SER A 431 1.67 9.55 56.17
C SER A 431 1.70 10.59 57.30
N THR A 432 0.58 11.29 57.48
CA THR A 432 0.32 12.03 58.72
C THR A 432 -0.42 11.09 59.64
N SER A 433 0.27 10.69 60.71
CA SER A 433 -0.23 9.85 61.78
C SER A 433 -1.34 10.57 62.54
N THR A 434 -2.51 9.96 62.64
CA THR A 434 -3.42 10.22 63.77
C THR A 434 -4.09 8.91 64.20
N SER A 435 -3.82 8.60 65.46
CA SER A 435 -4.27 7.48 66.27
C SER A 435 -5.77 7.56 66.59
N LEU A 436 -6.47 6.43 66.54
CA LEU A 436 -7.44 5.96 67.57
C LEU A 436 -8.11 4.62 67.18
N ALA A 437 -7.76 3.57 67.94
CA ALA A 437 -8.55 2.45 68.53
C ALA A 437 -9.68 1.68 67.76
N PRO A 438 -9.98 0.42 68.16
CA PRO A 438 -10.30 -0.68 67.23
C PRO A 438 -11.75 -1.22 67.32
N GLY A 439 -12.17 -1.91 66.25
CA GLY A 439 -13.34 -2.81 66.26
C GLY A 439 -13.21 -3.93 65.20
N PRO A 440 -13.74 -5.15 65.44
CA PRO A 440 -13.22 -6.37 64.81
C PRO A 440 -14.16 -7.04 63.77
N HIS A 441 -13.56 -7.94 62.97
CA HIS A 441 -14.15 -9.06 62.17
C HIS A 441 -14.44 -8.81 60.66
N PRO A 442 -14.55 -9.87 59.81
CA PRO A 442 -13.41 -10.40 59.04
C PRO A 442 -13.75 -10.71 57.55
N PHE A 443 -12.76 -11.25 56.81
CA PHE A 443 -12.85 -11.95 55.51
C PHE A 443 -13.29 -11.17 54.25
N ALA A 444 -12.35 -10.98 53.31
CA ALA A 444 -12.22 -11.79 52.08
C ALA A 444 -11.53 -10.99 50.97
N SER A 445 -10.36 -11.48 50.56
CA SER A 445 -9.60 -10.99 49.41
C SER A 445 -10.26 -11.47 48.11
N THR A 446 -10.58 -10.57 47.18
CA THR A 446 -10.59 -10.90 45.75
C THR A 446 -10.26 -9.66 44.92
N THR A 447 -9.23 -9.82 44.09
CA THR A 447 -8.58 -8.83 43.26
C THR A 447 -9.45 -8.45 42.05
N SER A 448 -9.66 -7.14 41.83
CA SER A 448 -10.32 -6.60 40.64
C SER A 448 -9.28 -6.03 39.68
N SER A 449 -9.29 -6.54 38.45
CA SER A 449 -8.48 -6.08 37.32
C SER A 449 -9.38 -5.27 36.39
N SER A 450 -9.03 -4.00 36.17
CA SER A 450 -9.73 -3.06 35.29
C SER A 450 -9.23 -3.18 33.85
N ALA A 451 -10.17 -3.24 32.89
CA ALA A 451 -9.89 -3.28 31.46
C ALA A 451 -9.91 -1.85 30.84
N PRO A 452 -9.06 -1.55 29.83
CA PRO A 452 -9.00 -0.23 29.21
C PRO A 452 -9.97 -0.05 28.03
N SER A 453 -10.32 1.21 27.78
CA SER A 453 -11.23 1.74 26.77
C SER A 453 -10.71 1.63 25.32
N SER A 454 -11.63 1.40 24.38
CA SER A 454 -11.36 1.30 22.93
C SER A 454 -11.15 2.67 22.25
N PRO A 455 -10.32 2.75 21.18
CA PRO A 455 -10.10 3.96 20.40
C PRO A 455 -11.10 4.14 19.23
N ALA A 456 -11.25 5.40 18.80
CA ALA A 456 -12.14 5.92 17.77
C ALA A 456 -11.82 5.44 16.32
N PRO A 457 -12.76 5.55 15.35
CA PRO A 457 -12.70 4.84 14.08
C PRO A 457 -11.76 5.48 13.04
N THR A 458 -10.96 4.65 12.37
CA THR A 458 -10.05 4.97 11.27
C THR A 458 -10.75 5.08 9.91
N ALA A 459 -10.23 5.96 9.05
CA ALA A 459 -10.84 6.43 7.81
C ALA A 459 -10.74 5.46 6.61
N ARG A 460 -11.68 5.62 5.67
CA ARG A 460 -11.89 4.88 4.40
C ARG A 460 -10.64 4.72 3.50
N PRO A 461 -10.46 3.58 2.81
CA PRO A 461 -9.62 3.46 1.62
C PRO A 461 -10.37 3.82 0.33
N THR A 462 -9.71 4.56 -0.57
CA THR A 462 -10.16 4.86 -1.94
C THR A 462 -9.74 3.77 -2.92
N THR A 463 -10.66 3.37 -3.80
CA THR A 463 -10.49 2.33 -4.82
C THR A 463 -9.59 2.79 -5.96
N ILE A 464 -8.49 2.09 -6.21
CA ILE A 464 -7.59 2.29 -7.36
C ILE A 464 -8.11 1.46 -8.54
N HIS A 465 -8.44 2.11 -9.66
CA HIS A 465 -8.74 1.44 -10.92
C HIS A 465 -7.44 0.92 -11.56
N GLN A 466 -7.23 -0.40 -11.55
CA GLN A 466 -6.14 -1.04 -12.29
C GLN A 466 -6.39 -0.94 -13.81
N ARG A 467 -5.40 -0.40 -14.54
CA ARG A 467 -5.39 -0.32 -16.02
C ARG A 467 -5.10 -1.70 -16.62
N THR A 468 -5.86 -2.09 -17.65
CA THR A 468 -5.59 -3.28 -18.47
C THR A 468 -4.71 -2.91 -19.66
N ARG A 469 -3.73 -3.77 -20.01
CA ARG A 469 -2.90 -3.61 -21.21
C ARG A 469 -3.78 -3.64 -22.49
N PRO A 470 -3.48 -2.84 -23.52
CA PRO A 470 -4.23 -2.86 -24.76
C PRO A 470 -4.07 -4.23 -25.46
N THR A 471 -5.17 -4.79 -25.97
CA THR A 471 -5.13 -5.95 -26.88
C THR A 471 -5.03 -5.48 -28.32
N LEU A 472 -4.55 -6.31 -29.25
CA LEU A 472 -4.51 -6.00 -30.70
C LEU A 472 -5.90 -5.55 -31.21
N ALA A 473 -6.97 -6.13 -30.66
CA ALA A 473 -8.36 -5.73 -30.93
C ALA A 473 -8.72 -4.31 -30.47
N ASN A 474 -8.12 -3.83 -29.38
CA ASN A 474 -8.28 -2.45 -28.94
C ASN A 474 -7.51 -1.49 -29.87
N LEU A 475 -6.37 -1.94 -30.42
CA LEU A 475 -5.48 -1.12 -31.24
C LEU A 475 -5.97 -0.94 -32.68
N LEU A 476 -6.58 -1.96 -33.27
CA LEU A 476 -7.02 -1.91 -34.68
C LEU A 476 -8.29 -1.10 -34.92
N HIS A 477 -9.11 -0.81 -33.90
CA HIS A 477 -10.41 -0.15 -34.10
C HIS A 477 -10.72 1.04 -33.17
N THR A 478 -9.76 1.51 -32.37
CA THR A 478 -9.91 2.77 -31.61
C THR A 478 -8.76 3.73 -31.93
N ASN A 479 -8.97 5.05 -31.81
CA ASN A 479 -7.93 6.10 -32.00
C ASN A 479 -6.87 6.09 -30.89
N VAL A 480 -6.43 4.90 -30.46
CA VAL A 480 -5.45 4.65 -29.39
C VAL A 480 -4.07 4.37 -29.98
N GLU A 481 -3.95 4.44 -31.32
CA GLU A 481 -2.74 4.19 -32.10
C GLU A 481 -1.58 5.10 -31.70
N LEU A 482 -1.81 6.40 -31.53
CA LEU A 482 -0.77 7.35 -31.11
C LEU A 482 -0.15 6.95 -29.76
N ARG A 483 -0.97 6.54 -28.81
CA ARG A 483 -0.51 6.16 -27.46
C ARG A 483 0.31 4.86 -27.48
N ALA A 484 -0.07 3.90 -28.31
CA ALA A 484 0.69 2.66 -28.44
C ALA A 484 2.05 2.86 -29.11
N VAL A 485 2.13 3.79 -30.08
CA VAL A 485 3.39 4.19 -30.71
C VAL A 485 4.29 4.92 -29.70
N GLU A 486 3.73 5.82 -28.89
CA GLU A 486 4.45 6.49 -27.80
C GLU A 486 5.00 5.48 -26.77
N ASP A 487 4.21 4.48 -26.37
CA ASP A 487 4.63 3.42 -25.43
C ASP A 487 5.78 2.56 -26.00
N ILE A 488 5.73 2.23 -27.30
CA ILE A 488 6.79 1.48 -27.99
C ILE A 488 8.06 2.34 -28.09
N GLN A 489 7.92 3.60 -28.48
CA GLN A 489 9.04 4.53 -28.59
C GLN A 489 9.77 4.70 -27.26
N ALA A 490 9.02 4.88 -26.16
CA ALA A 490 9.59 4.94 -24.82
C ALA A 490 10.34 3.65 -24.44
N SER A 491 9.83 2.49 -24.84
CA SER A 491 10.46 1.19 -24.57
C SER A 491 11.77 0.98 -25.36
N CYS A 492 11.82 1.45 -26.62
CA CYS A 492 13.02 1.38 -27.46
C CYS A 492 14.13 2.34 -26.98
N THR A 493 13.78 3.53 -26.50
CA THR A 493 14.76 4.48 -25.91
C THR A 493 15.42 3.90 -24.66
N ILE A 494 14.66 3.20 -23.81
CA ILE A 494 15.19 2.56 -22.60
C ILE A 494 16.18 1.43 -22.95
N ALA A 495 15.98 0.72 -24.06
CA ALA A 495 16.88 -0.35 -24.49
C ALA A 495 18.17 0.17 -25.17
N GLY A 496 18.13 1.37 -25.77
CA GLY A 496 19.27 1.99 -26.47
C GLY A 496 20.40 2.46 -25.54
N ASP A 497 20.09 2.87 -24.31
CA ASP A 497 21.07 3.33 -23.31
C ASP A 497 21.82 2.17 -22.60
N SER A 498 21.64 0.92 -23.06
CA SER A 498 22.28 -0.28 -22.51
C SER A 498 23.33 -0.89 -23.46
N MET A 499 23.87 -0.15 -24.43
CA MET A 499 25.05 -0.61 -25.17
C MET A 499 26.34 -0.22 -24.45
N PHE A 500 26.96 -1.24 -23.84
CA PHE A 500 28.35 -1.29 -23.42
C PHE A 500 29.28 -0.72 -24.50
N GLU A 501 30.23 0.13 -24.09
CA GLU A 501 31.47 0.33 -24.83
C GLU A 501 32.22 -1.02 -24.88
N PRO A 502 32.65 -1.51 -26.05
CA PRO A 502 33.53 -2.65 -26.11
C PRO A 502 34.95 -2.19 -25.72
N ASP A 503 35.36 -2.57 -24.51
CA ASP A 503 36.75 -2.46 -24.08
C ASP A 503 37.67 -3.23 -25.06
N ALA A 504 38.79 -2.58 -25.37
CA ALA A 504 39.85 -3.08 -26.20
C ALA A 504 40.37 -4.42 -25.69
N PHE A 505 40.35 -5.43 -26.56
CA PHE A 505 41.09 -6.67 -26.35
C PHE A 505 42.58 -6.38 -26.55
N ASP A 506 43.33 -6.37 -25.44
CA ASP A 506 44.78 -6.49 -25.45
C ASP A 506 45.15 -7.89 -25.96
N THR A 507 45.98 -7.90 -26.99
CA THR A 507 46.72 -9.04 -27.53
C THR A 507 47.69 -9.57 -26.49
N LEU A 508 47.47 -10.81 -26.02
CA LEU A 508 48.51 -11.58 -25.36
C LEU A 508 49.25 -12.40 -26.42
N ASP A 509 50.48 -11.98 -26.68
CA ASP A 509 51.48 -12.77 -27.38
C ASP A 509 51.88 -13.99 -26.54
N GLU A 510 51.96 -15.11 -27.25
CA GLU A 510 52.68 -16.31 -26.87
C GLU A 510 54.18 -15.99 -26.82
N GLU A 511 54.88 -16.35 -25.73
CA GLU A 511 56.26 -16.84 -25.83
C GLU A 511 56.74 -17.52 -24.52
N ASP A 512 57.09 -18.79 -24.69
CA ASP A 512 58.12 -19.60 -24.03
C ASP A 512 58.91 -19.01 -22.83
N ASN A 513 58.96 -19.76 -21.72
CA ASN A 513 60.13 -20.60 -21.43
C ASN A 513 60.07 -21.36 -20.10
N LYS A 514 60.63 -22.57 -20.16
CA LYS A 514 61.03 -23.46 -19.07
C LYS A 514 62.00 -22.78 -18.08
N LEU A 515 62.00 -23.22 -16.81
CA LEU A 515 63.09 -24.00 -16.19
C LEU A 515 62.89 -24.16 -14.67
N ASP A 516 63.42 -25.28 -14.21
CA ASP A 516 63.43 -25.85 -12.85
C ASP A 516 64.08 -24.96 -11.78
N GLY A 517 63.86 -25.31 -10.50
CA GLY A 517 64.73 -24.86 -9.43
C GLY A 517 64.14 -25.02 -8.03
N ASP A 518 64.44 -26.17 -7.41
CA ASP A 518 64.47 -26.34 -5.96
C ASP A 518 65.30 -25.23 -5.29
N ASP A 519 64.86 -24.75 -4.11
CA ASP A 519 65.67 -24.90 -2.90
C ASP A 519 64.97 -24.27 -1.68
N ALA A 520 65.12 -24.99 -0.58
CA ALA A 520 64.84 -24.55 0.76
C ALA A 520 65.75 -23.37 1.13
N ASP A 521 65.27 -22.44 1.95
CA ASP A 521 66.03 -22.15 3.16
C ASP A 521 65.24 -21.47 4.27
N THR A 522 65.61 -21.93 5.45
CA THR A 522 65.09 -21.59 6.76
C THR A 522 65.97 -20.51 7.33
N LEU A 523 65.49 -19.28 7.56
CA LEU A 523 66.14 -18.39 8.53
C LEU A 523 65.15 -17.52 9.32
N CYS A 524 65.19 -17.81 10.62
CA CYS A 524 64.68 -17.11 11.78
C CYS A 524 65.42 -15.79 11.98
N LEU A 525 64.73 -14.69 12.35
CA LEU A 525 65.28 -13.61 13.19
C LEU A 525 64.16 -12.77 13.85
N SER A 526 64.01 -12.98 15.16
CA SER A 526 63.85 -11.99 16.25
C SER A 526 62.90 -10.79 16.15
N ALA A 527 61.86 -10.85 16.98
CA ALA A 527 61.51 -9.93 18.08
C ALA A 527 61.56 -8.40 17.90
N SER A 528 60.40 -7.76 18.10
CA SER A 528 60.22 -6.67 19.07
C SER A 528 58.73 -6.36 19.28
N GLU A 529 58.25 -6.54 20.52
CA GLU A 529 57.05 -5.87 21.03
C GLU A 529 57.36 -4.37 21.22
N PRO A 530 56.35 -3.48 21.39
CA PRO A 530 55.75 -3.35 22.73
C PRO A 530 54.23 -3.07 22.76
N VAL A 531 53.61 -3.66 23.79
CA VAL A 531 52.76 -3.00 24.80
C VAL A 531 51.65 -2.06 24.31
N GLY A 532 50.42 -2.56 24.35
CA GLY A 532 49.18 -1.77 24.41
C GLY A 532 48.08 -2.58 25.08
N ALA A 533 47.82 -2.31 26.36
CA ALA A 533 46.87 -3.03 27.21
C ALA A 533 45.42 -2.98 26.68
N PRO A 534 44.62 -4.05 26.85
CA PRO A 534 43.18 -4.01 26.62
C PRO A 534 42.48 -3.38 27.82
N VAL A 535 41.60 -2.42 27.53
CA VAL A 535 40.66 -1.85 28.51
C VAL A 535 39.61 -2.91 28.83
N GLU A 536 39.67 -3.42 30.06
CA GLU A 536 38.59 -4.21 30.68
C GLU A 536 37.34 -3.33 30.80
N PHE A 537 36.25 -3.75 30.16
CA PHE A 537 34.91 -3.24 30.45
C PHE A 537 34.28 -4.15 31.50
N ASP A 538 34.12 -3.59 32.70
CA ASP A 538 33.43 -4.21 33.82
C ASP A 538 31.94 -4.46 33.52
N THR A 539 31.57 -5.72 33.74
CA THR A 539 30.31 -6.31 34.25
C THR A 539 28.92 -5.73 33.94
N PRO A 540 27.90 -6.61 33.79
CA PRO A 540 26.54 -6.26 33.41
C PRO A 540 25.73 -5.74 34.60
N MET A 541 24.96 -4.68 34.38
CA MET A 541 23.85 -4.30 35.26
C MET A 541 22.73 -5.33 35.11
N ASP A 542 22.36 -5.96 36.23
CA ASP A 542 21.12 -6.69 36.40
C ASP A 542 19.93 -5.78 36.07
N ILE A 543 19.23 -6.13 34.98
CA ILE A 543 17.94 -5.57 34.64
C ILE A 543 16.88 -6.44 35.32
N ASP A 544 16.38 -5.95 36.45
CA ASP A 544 15.16 -6.43 37.08
C ASP A 544 14.02 -6.37 36.06
N THR A 545 13.65 -7.53 35.55
CA THR A 545 12.47 -7.77 34.73
C THR A 545 11.39 -8.29 35.66
N GLN A 546 10.37 -7.46 35.93
CA GLN A 546 8.95 -7.84 35.86
C GLN A 546 8.05 -6.68 36.29
N THR A 547 7.42 -6.05 35.32
CA THR A 547 6.10 -5.44 35.52
C THR A 547 5.26 -5.85 34.31
N GLU A 548 4.60 -7.01 34.43
CA GLU A 548 3.63 -7.48 33.44
C GLU A 548 2.41 -6.56 33.44
N LEU A 549 2.43 -5.58 32.54
CA LEU A 549 1.21 -4.95 32.05
C LEU A 549 0.40 -6.03 31.33
N SER A 550 -0.72 -6.44 31.94
CA SER A 550 -1.67 -7.42 31.38
C SER A 550 -2.04 -7.06 29.94
N ARG A 551 -1.47 -7.80 28.99
CA ARG A 551 -1.84 -7.72 27.56
C ARG A 551 -3.17 -8.44 27.37
N PRO A 552 -4.12 -7.89 26.59
CA PRO A 552 -5.32 -8.63 26.21
C PRO A 552 -4.92 -9.95 25.51
N GLY A 553 -5.60 -11.05 25.83
CA GLY A 553 -5.30 -12.37 25.29
C GLY A 553 -5.35 -12.40 23.75
N LYS A 554 -4.41 -13.13 23.12
CA LYS A 554 -4.21 -13.21 21.64
C LYS A 554 -5.49 -13.46 20.84
N LYS A 555 -6.45 -14.21 21.40
CA LYS A 555 -7.74 -14.55 20.78
C LYS A 555 -8.65 -13.33 20.54
N THR A 556 -8.69 -12.40 21.49
CA THR A 556 -9.54 -11.20 21.40
C THR A 556 -9.05 -10.22 20.32
N MET A 557 -7.73 -10.14 20.12
CA MET A 557 -7.16 -9.28 19.08
C MET A 557 -7.49 -9.76 17.65
N GLN A 558 -7.49 -11.08 17.42
CA GLN A 558 -7.83 -11.64 16.10
C GLN A 558 -9.31 -11.41 15.73
N ALA A 559 -10.22 -11.58 16.70
CA ALA A 559 -11.65 -11.34 16.48
C ALA A 559 -11.93 -9.87 16.12
N ASN A 560 -11.28 -8.92 16.80
CA ASN A 560 -11.44 -7.49 16.54
C ASN A 560 -10.90 -7.07 15.16
N ALA A 561 -9.79 -7.66 14.71
CA ALA A 561 -9.25 -7.41 13.37
C ALA A 561 -10.25 -7.84 12.27
N TRP A 562 -10.89 -9.00 12.45
CA TRP A 562 -11.93 -9.48 11.53
C TRP A 562 -13.20 -8.65 11.55
N ALA A 563 -13.64 -8.17 12.72
CA ALA A 563 -14.80 -7.31 12.82
C ALA A 563 -14.66 -6.04 11.97
N SER A 564 -13.46 -5.43 11.94
CA SER A 564 -13.17 -4.26 11.09
C SER A 564 -13.26 -4.57 9.60
N VAL A 565 -12.66 -5.68 9.15
CA VAL A 565 -12.73 -6.15 7.76
C VAL A 565 -14.19 -6.42 7.34
N MET A 566 -14.97 -7.06 8.21
CA MET A 566 -16.36 -7.43 7.94
C MET A 566 -17.30 -6.22 7.92
N ALA A 567 -17.05 -5.21 8.77
CA ALA A 567 -17.81 -3.96 8.76
C ALA A 567 -17.67 -3.23 7.41
N GLU A 568 -16.46 -3.19 6.83
CA GLU A 568 -16.24 -2.58 5.52
C GLU A 568 -16.86 -3.42 4.39
N ALA A 569 -16.78 -4.75 4.46
CA ALA A 569 -17.45 -5.64 3.49
C ALA A 569 -18.97 -5.48 3.50
N ARG A 570 -19.59 -5.37 4.68
CA ARG A 570 -21.04 -5.12 4.84
C ARG A 570 -21.43 -3.80 4.19
N LYS A 571 -20.67 -2.74 4.46
CA LYS A 571 -20.90 -1.41 3.89
C LYS A 571 -20.78 -1.40 2.37
N GLN A 572 -19.79 -2.09 1.80
CA GLN A 572 -19.66 -2.23 0.33
C GLN A 572 -20.85 -2.98 -0.29
N SER A 573 -21.36 -4.01 0.39
CA SER A 573 -22.56 -4.73 -0.06
C SER A 573 -23.80 -3.82 -0.09
N VAL A 574 -24.02 -3.04 0.98
CA VAL A 574 -25.13 -2.09 1.06
C VAL A 574 -25.01 -0.98 -0.01
N GLU A 575 -23.81 -0.42 -0.23
CA GLU A 575 -23.58 0.59 -1.26
C GLU A 575 -23.83 0.02 -2.68
N LYS A 576 -23.45 -1.24 -2.93
CA LYS A 576 -23.68 -1.93 -4.22
C LYS A 576 -25.17 -2.21 -4.46
N GLU A 577 -25.93 -2.62 -3.45
CA GLU A 577 -27.39 -2.78 -3.58
C GLU A 577 -28.09 -1.43 -3.77
N ALA A 578 -27.70 -0.39 -3.03
CA ALA A 578 -28.27 0.95 -3.14
C ALA A 578 -28.04 1.56 -4.55
N THR A 579 -26.86 1.36 -5.13
CA THR A 579 -26.56 1.81 -6.51
C THR A 579 -27.33 1.02 -7.57
N LEU A 580 -27.53 -0.28 -7.38
CA LEU A 580 -28.37 -1.10 -8.27
C LEU A 580 -29.85 -0.69 -8.19
N GLY A 581 -30.36 -0.41 -6.98
CA GLY A 581 -31.73 0.03 -6.74
C GLY A 581 -32.04 1.38 -7.38
N LYS A 582 -31.14 2.37 -7.25
CA LYS A 582 -31.28 3.69 -7.91
C LYS A 582 -31.32 3.58 -9.44
N ARG A 583 -30.52 2.68 -10.03
CA ARG A 583 -30.55 2.42 -11.49
C ARG A 583 -31.88 1.81 -11.95
N LYS A 584 -32.47 0.90 -11.17
CA LYS A 584 -33.80 0.33 -11.46
C LYS A 584 -34.93 1.35 -11.31
N ALA A 585 -34.88 2.20 -10.28
CA ALA A 585 -35.88 3.26 -10.08
C ALA A 585 -35.83 4.34 -11.18
N SER A 586 -34.62 4.73 -11.62
CA SER A 586 -34.44 5.68 -12.73
C SER A 586 -34.88 5.10 -14.08
N ALA A 587 -34.71 3.80 -14.31
CA ALA A 587 -35.22 3.13 -15.51
C ALA A 587 -36.76 3.02 -15.50
N LYS A 588 -37.40 2.89 -14.33
CA LYS A 588 -38.86 2.85 -14.20
C LYS A 588 -39.50 4.23 -14.39
N ARG A 589 -38.85 5.31 -13.91
CA ARG A 589 -39.35 6.70 -14.07
C ARG A 589 -39.27 7.27 -15.49
N LYS A 590 -38.57 6.61 -16.41
CA LYS A 590 -38.46 7.07 -17.82
C LYS A 590 -39.50 6.43 -18.75
N ARG A 591 -40.48 5.70 -18.21
CA ARG A 591 -41.58 5.07 -18.98
C ARG A 591 -42.97 5.63 -18.65
N GLU A 592 -43.08 6.59 -17.74
CA GLU A 592 -44.34 7.25 -17.38
C GLU A 592 -44.17 8.76 -17.64
N GLY A 593 -44.51 9.21 -18.84
CA GLY A 593 -44.51 10.64 -19.17
C GLY A 593 -44.27 10.93 -20.64
N GLU A 594 -45.30 10.71 -21.46
CA GLU A 594 -45.61 11.53 -22.65
C GLU A 594 -46.99 11.08 -23.17
N ALA A 595 -48.03 11.78 -22.74
CA ALA A 595 -49.32 11.79 -23.41
C ALA A 595 -49.25 12.91 -24.47
N ILE A 596 -49.15 12.51 -25.73
CA ILE A 596 -49.42 13.39 -26.88
C ILE A 596 -50.60 12.78 -27.63
N ASP A 597 -51.59 13.63 -27.81
CA ASP A 597 -52.83 13.47 -28.56
C ASP A 597 -52.54 13.55 -30.07
N ASP A 598 -53.15 12.65 -30.85
CA ASP A 598 -53.58 12.78 -32.27
C ASP A 598 -53.52 11.44 -33.05
N GLY A 599 -54.71 10.97 -33.47
CA GLY A 599 -54.90 10.39 -34.80
C GLY A 599 -54.87 8.85 -34.96
N PRO A 600 -55.93 8.22 -35.51
CA PRO A 600 -56.02 6.77 -35.63
C PRO A 600 -55.34 6.27 -36.91
N SER A 601 -54.39 5.32 -36.79
CA SER A 601 -53.94 4.55 -37.95
C SER A 601 -53.90 3.04 -37.64
N GLN A 602 -54.84 2.40 -38.35
CA GLN A 602 -55.02 0.99 -38.69
C GLN A 602 -54.04 -0.05 -38.14
N ALA A 603 -54.67 -0.99 -37.41
CA ALA A 603 -54.14 -2.28 -37.04
C ALA A 603 -53.65 -3.10 -38.25
N LYS A 604 -52.45 -3.66 -38.13
CA LYS A 604 -52.08 -4.94 -38.75
C LYS A 604 -51.41 -5.81 -37.70
N ALA A 605 -52.17 -6.78 -37.21
CA ALA A 605 -51.67 -7.88 -36.41
C ALA A 605 -50.71 -8.75 -37.24
N ARG A 606 -49.56 -9.11 -36.66
CA ARG A 606 -48.90 -10.38 -36.96
C ARG A 606 -48.44 -11.05 -35.67
N LEU A 607 -48.98 -12.25 -35.50
CA LEU A 607 -48.61 -13.31 -34.58
C LEU A 607 -47.11 -13.59 -34.58
N GLY A 608 -46.55 -13.91 -33.41
CA GLY A 608 -45.31 -14.68 -33.33
C GLY A 608 -44.38 -14.35 -32.16
N ASP A 609 -44.89 -14.17 -30.94
CA ASP A 609 -44.03 -14.08 -29.74
C ASP A 609 -43.85 -15.47 -29.11
N ALA A 610 -42.72 -16.10 -29.42
CA ALA A 610 -42.13 -17.15 -28.60
C ALA A 610 -41.15 -16.49 -27.61
N SER A 611 -41.66 -16.32 -26.39
CA SER A 611 -40.91 -15.96 -25.19
C SER A 611 -39.69 -16.86 -24.96
N SER A 612 -38.49 -16.28 -25.00
CA SER A 612 -37.33 -16.80 -24.28
C SER A 612 -36.68 -15.67 -23.51
N GLY A 613 -37.04 -15.54 -22.24
CA GLY A 613 -36.49 -14.56 -21.31
C GLY A 613 -35.00 -14.76 -21.07
N GLY A 614 -34.18 -13.88 -21.66
CA GLY A 614 -32.79 -13.67 -21.29
C GLY A 614 -32.60 -12.28 -20.66
N PRO A 615 -31.60 -12.08 -19.77
CA PRO A 615 -31.43 -10.84 -19.04
C PRO A 615 -31.10 -9.67 -19.98
N ALA A 616 -32.02 -8.70 -20.05
CA ALA A 616 -31.86 -7.46 -20.81
C ALA A 616 -30.83 -6.54 -20.15
N GLY A 617 -29.80 -6.14 -20.91
CA GLY A 617 -28.90 -5.05 -20.47
C GLY A 617 -27.47 -5.03 -21.00
N ILE A 618 -27.10 -5.79 -22.04
CA ILE A 618 -25.78 -5.60 -22.67
C ILE A 618 -25.81 -4.26 -23.44
N SER A 619 -24.93 -3.32 -23.09
CA SER A 619 -24.88 -2.01 -23.75
C SER A 619 -24.58 -2.18 -25.24
N LYS A 620 -25.14 -1.31 -26.10
CA LYS A 620 -24.82 -1.31 -27.54
C LYS A 620 -23.31 -1.28 -27.82
N GLY A 621 -22.55 -0.60 -26.96
CA GLY A 621 -21.09 -0.59 -27.00
C GLY A 621 -20.46 -1.96 -26.71
N ALA A 622 -20.95 -2.70 -25.71
CA ALA A 622 -20.46 -4.04 -25.40
C ALA A 622 -20.86 -5.08 -26.48
N ILE A 623 -22.04 -4.94 -27.10
CA ILE A 623 -22.45 -5.76 -28.26
C ILE A 623 -21.55 -5.47 -29.46
N SER A 624 -21.30 -4.19 -29.75
CA SER A 624 -20.38 -3.76 -30.82
C SER A 624 -18.97 -4.29 -30.59
N GLN A 625 -18.43 -4.14 -29.38
CA GLN A 625 -17.09 -4.62 -29.02
C GLN A 625 -16.99 -6.15 -29.04
N LYS A 626 -18.06 -6.86 -28.66
CA LYS A 626 -18.13 -8.33 -28.80
C LYS A 626 -18.13 -8.74 -30.27
N ARG A 627 -18.96 -8.11 -31.12
CA ARG A 627 -18.98 -8.35 -32.59
C ARG A 627 -17.62 -8.09 -33.22
N LEU A 628 -16.94 -7.02 -32.82
CA LEU A 628 -15.60 -6.69 -33.32
C LEU A 628 -14.57 -7.74 -32.93
N ARG A 629 -14.57 -8.21 -31.67
CA ARG A 629 -13.69 -9.30 -31.25
C ARG A 629 -13.95 -10.59 -32.02
N THR A 630 -15.22 -10.97 -32.16
CA THR A 630 -15.60 -12.17 -32.93
C THR A 630 -15.24 -12.04 -34.41
N GLY A 631 -15.26 -10.82 -34.97
CA GLY A 631 -14.77 -10.55 -36.33
C GLY A 631 -13.26 -10.77 -36.46
N ILE A 632 -12.47 -10.25 -35.52
CA ILE A 632 -11.01 -10.41 -35.48
C ILE A 632 -10.62 -11.88 -35.29
N ASP A 633 -11.27 -12.58 -34.37
CA ASP A 633 -11.05 -14.01 -34.14
C ASP A 633 -11.41 -14.84 -35.38
N GLY A 634 -12.34 -14.34 -36.21
CA GLY A 634 -12.70 -14.91 -37.51
C GLY A 634 -11.87 -14.42 -38.70
N GLY A 635 -10.78 -13.68 -38.48
CA GLY A 635 -9.90 -13.15 -39.53
C GLY A 635 -10.42 -11.91 -40.27
N ASN A 636 -11.57 -11.35 -39.87
CA ASN A 636 -12.11 -10.13 -40.47
C ASN A 636 -11.55 -8.89 -39.76
N TYR A 637 -10.49 -8.33 -40.32
CA TYR A 637 -9.95 -7.02 -39.96
C TYR A 637 -9.55 -6.23 -41.22
N ASP A 638 -9.46 -4.91 -41.08
CA ASP A 638 -9.03 -4.02 -42.16
C ASP A 638 -7.53 -4.20 -42.42
N GLU A 639 -7.18 -4.90 -43.51
CA GLU A 639 -5.79 -5.20 -43.88
C GLU A 639 -4.98 -3.94 -44.16
N GLU A 640 -5.57 -2.91 -44.76
CA GLU A 640 -4.91 -1.66 -45.08
C GLU A 640 -4.55 -0.91 -43.78
N LYS A 641 -5.48 -0.92 -42.81
CA LYS A 641 -5.24 -0.36 -41.48
C LYS A 641 -4.18 -1.14 -40.71
N ARG A 642 -4.17 -2.48 -40.79
CA ARG A 642 -3.13 -3.33 -40.19
C ARG A 642 -1.76 -3.06 -40.81
N ALA A 643 -1.67 -2.92 -42.13
CA ALA A 643 -0.43 -2.61 -42.84
C ALA A 643 0.15 -1.25 -42.42
N ARG A 644 -0.68 -0.19 -42.38
CA ARG A 644 -0.28 1.13 -41.87
C ARG A 644 0.24 1.09 -40.44
N TRP A 645 -0.31 0.22 -39.61
CA TRP A 645 0.14 0.08 -38.22
C TRP A 645 1.47 -0.68 -38.11
N LYS A 646 1.66 -1.75 -38.89
CA LYS A 646 2.95 -2.45 -39.00
C LYS A 646 4.05 -1.49 -39.44
N GLU A 647 3.78 -0.68 -40.46
CA GLU A 647 4.71 0.34 -40.97
C GLU A 647 5.08 1.37 -39.90
N ARG A 648 4.09 1.89 -39.16
CA ARG A 648 4.33 2.83 -38.04
C ARG A 648 5.19 2.21 -36.95
N ILE A 649 4.95 0.95 -36.57
CA ILE A 649 5.79 0.29 -35.56
C ILE A 649 7.20 0.07 -36.08
N LEU A 650 7.37 -0.39 -37.33
CA LEU A 650 8.69 -0.57 -37.95
C LEU A 650 9.48 0.74 -38.08
N SER A 651 8.79 1.88 -38.19
CA SER A 651 9.42 3.20 -38.20
C SER A 651 10.05 3.58 -36.85
N VAL A 652 9.54 3.02 -35.74
CA VAL A 652 10.04 3.25 -34.37
C VAL A 652 10.98 2.13 -33.92
N ASP A 653 10.64 0.88 -34.24
CA ASP A 653 11.43 -0.32 -33.95
C ASP A 653 11.60 -1.15 -35.22
N ARG A 654 12.73 -0.97 -35.91
CA ARG A 654 13.07 -1.71 -37.13
C ARG A 654 13.19 -3.22 -36.91
N LYS A 655 13.33 -3.69 -35.67
CA LYS A 655 13.46 -5.12 -35.33
C LYS A 655 12.13 -5.75 -34.89
N ALA A 656 11.03 -4.99 -34.89
CA ALA A 656 9.72 -5.51 -34.52
C ALA A 656 9.28 -6.65 -35.47
N CYS A 657 9.07 -7.84 -34.91
CA CYS A 657 8.52 -8.99 -35.63
C CYS A 657 6.99 -9.07 -35.43
N PHE A 658 6.24 -9.27 -36.51
CA PHE A 658 4.78 -9.44 -36.45
C PHE A 658 4.42 -10.88 -36.79
N TYR A 659 3.84 -11.60 -35.83
CA TYR A 659 3.33 -12.95 -36.05
C TYR A 659 1.90 -12.91 -36.58
N ASP A 660 1.61 -13.64 -37.65
CA ASP A 660 0.25 -13.86 -38.10
C ASP A 660 -0.34 -15.07 -37.36
N TYR A 661 -1.41 -14.83 -36.58
CA TYR A 661 -2.03 -15.86 -35.75
C TYR A 661 -2.64 -17.01 -36.59
N THR A 662 -2.90 -16.77 -37.88
CA THR A 662 -3.38 -17.77 -38.84
C THR A 662 -2.31 -18.79 -39.23
N GLU A 663 -1.03 -18.42 -39.30
CA GLU A 663 0.05 -19.36 -39.68
C GLU A 663 0.46 -20.27 -38.52
N LEU A 664 0.44 -19.75 -37.29
CA LEU A 664 0.81 -20.52 -36.10
C LEU A 664 -0.19 -21.66 -35.82
N TYR A 665 -1.48 -21.44 -36.11
CA TYR A 665 -2.52 -22.47 -35.93
C TYR A 665 -2.44 -23.57 -36.99
N VAL A 666 -2.02 -23.25 -38.23
CA VAL A 666 -1.81 -24.24 -39.29
C VAL A 666 -0.56 -25.10 -39.00
N GLN A 667 0.51 -24.51 -38.45
CA GLN A 667 1.68 -25.27 -38.01
C GLN A 667 1.40 -26.18 -36.81
N ILE A 668 0.61 -25.71 -35.82
CA ILE A 668 0.27 -26.52 -34.64
C ILE A 668 -0.76 -27.62 -34.97
N ALA A 669 -1.71 -27.35 -35.88
CA ALA A 669 -2.68 -28.34 -36.35
C ALA A 669 -2.06 -29.35 -37.33
N GLY A 670 -1.04 -28.96 -38.10
CA GLY A 670 -0.31 -29.86 -39.01
C GLY A 670 0.68 -30.79 -38.29
N ALA A 671 1.16 -30.41 -37.10
CA ALA A 671 2.10 -31.21 -36.30
C ALA A 671 1.41 -32.33 -35.47
N THR A 672 0.08 -32.47 -35.55
CA THR A 672 -0.67 -33.50 -34.82
C THR A 672 -1.64 -34.27 -35.73
N ARG A 673 -1.09 -35.06 -36.68
CA ARG A 673 -1.51 -36.44 -37.07
C ARG A 673 -1.03 -36.83 -38.49
N PRO A 674 -0.66 -38.11 -38.72
CA PRO A 674 0.09 -39.06 -37.88
C PRO A 674 1.60 -38.99 -38.12
#